data_AF-A0A090KIP4-F1
#
_entry.id   AF-A0A090KIP4-F1
#
_cell.length_a   1.000
_cell.length_b   1.000
_cell.length_c   1.000
_cell.angle_alpha   90.00
_cell.angle_beta   90.00
_cell.angle_gamma   90.00
#
_symmetry.space_group_name_H-M   'P 1'
#
loop_
_entity.id
_entity.type
_entity.pdbx_description
1 polymer ?
#
loop_
_entity_poly.entity_id
_entity_poly.type
_entity_poly.pdbx_seq_one_letter_code
_entity_poly.pdbx_strand_id
1 'polypeptide(L)'
;FAGGTAGRGGGAGGGGAGLGGAIFNMGAYPGQGILTIVNSTLTGNSAIGGHGGDAPALTGFGLTGGNGGDGLGGALFSLDGAVTIYNATLAGNTVTGGAAGAGETAGAAGSFAGGAVYNLAFGHRIDTGADVSANMTLYNSIFANSVGGVDVFSDAKGTNSASASGDHNLMETATFFHTTVGSFLILTSDDPGLAGLADNGGPTKTLLPSAGAVLGQGDPSLITTPPFSTPATDQRGFPRIQHGKVDIGAVQTQPTASDAFSGNSPTLGGNWTPQSGTVAVQSGLAVSMGNLNVQTLNGFSETDVVVQADIDVSAANSAAGLIARYAGTGDQNMYWAGLVNVNGTGVALICRNVAGTWTTLTPLIAVFLNTSTQLGLSGNMRFEVFGATLKLFLRDTLVAVVNDSALTAAGLVGIRSNAGATFNNFNAVQHAPGLGIPSTFSDDFSTSNYSGATNLPSTTGSELGLNWKEQVGAYGLASGLANSDTSLDVATLNAVSVANVVVSGDISLATNSAAGLVARYSGTGDQNMYWGAIVNVNGQNFACIFRNVAGTWSLLTSSTTLIGSNTAVGSTGTLRFEVFGSSLKLFLNGSLIAFAYDSMLTAPGSVGIRSNSGASFDRFSVVPHAAALPGSLGSTETFNSTRYDGVTNTEDSSGTELPLDWTEHIGAFATGPGSATALAPLELATVNGSTANLTITINATIANIGQSIGAVARYSGPDDSNMYHGRIIKTGATTVTLEIWKNLGGVWSMLASQLGVTYTGSFNFSVSSNTLHLIVDATDLAFTDISSPIAAPGAWGVRATAGTTMTSFSAN
;
A
#
# COMPACT_ATOMS: atom_id res chain seq x y z
N PHE A 1 30.31 3.19 -21.45
CA PHE A 1 28.90 3.58 -21.61
C PHE A 1 28.73 4.94 -22.30
N ALA A 2 29.61 5.93 -22.07
CA ALA A 2 29.55 7.21 -22.77
C ALA A 2 30.20 7.18 -24.16
N GLY A 3 29.74 8.07 -25.06
CA GLY A 3 30.33 8.31 -26.37
C GLY A 3 31.77 8.82 -26.27
N GLY A 4 32.65 8.37 -27.17
CA GLY A 4 34.07 8.74 -27.17
C GLY A 4 34.30 10.13 -27.76
N THR A 5 35.31 10.86 -27.26
CA THR A 5 35.75 12.11 -27.89
C THR A 5 36.61 11.84 -29.13
N ALA A 6 36.50 12.70 -30.14
CA ALA A 6 37.40 12.74 -31.29
C ALA A 6 38.88 12.75 -30.86
N GLY A 7 39.67 11.77 -31.32
CA GLY A 7 41.12 11.77 -31.11
C GLY A 7 41.81 12.89 -31.90
N ARG A 8 43.04 13.27 -31.52
CA ARG A 8 43.83 14.36 -32.17
C ARG A 8 44.14 14.16 -33.68
N GLY A 9 43.65 13.07 -34.30
CA GLY A 9 43.79 12.76 -35.73
C GLY A 9 42.59 13.14 -36.61
N GLY A 10 41.55 13.80 -36.09
CA GLY A 10 40.45 14.37 -36.91
C GLY A 10 39.23 13.48 -37.17
N GLY A 11 39.16 12.28 -36.58
CA GLY A 11 37.95 11.44 -36.62
C GLY A 11 36.90 11.92 -35.61
N ALA A 12 35.63 11.64 -35.88
CA ALA A 12 34.52 12.07 -35.00
C ALA A 12 34.28 11.12 -33.82
N GLY A 13 33.65 11.64 -32.77
CA GLY A 13 33.34 10.89 -31.55
C GLY A 13 32.26 9.82 -31.78
N GLY A 14 32.40 8.65 -31.14
CA GLY A 14 31.38 7.60 -31.20
C GLY A 14 30.15 7.92 -30.33
N GLY A 15 29.00 7.36 -30.67
CA GLY A 15 27.77 7.46 -29.89
C GLY A 15 27.80 6.63 -28.59
N GLY A 16 27.07 7.07 -27.56
CA GLY A 16 26.91 6.32 -26.31
C GLY A 16 25.89 5.19 -26.44
N ALA A 17 26.04 4.12 -25.65
CA ALA A 17 25.09 3.00 -25.68
C ALA A 17 23.84 3.29 -24.83
N GLY A 18 22.66 2.90 -25.31
CA GLY A 18 21.44 2.83 -24.52
C GLY A 18 21.26 1.40 -24.00
N LEU A 19 21.28 1.22 -22.69
CA LEU A 19 21.26 -0.11 -22.05
C LEU A 19 20.14 -0.18 -21.01
N GLY A 20 19.21 -1.13 -21.16
CA GLY A 20 18.17 -1.35 -20.17
C GLY A 20 17.13 -0.24 -20.17
N GLY A 21 16.18 -0.27 -21.12
CA GLY A 21 15.18 0.79 -21.25
C GLY A 21 14.25 0.93 -20.03
N ALA A 22 14.02 -0.16 -19.28
CA ALA A 22 13.41 -0.11 -17.96
C ALA A 22 14.44 -0.30 -16.84
N ILE A 23 15.26 -1.35 -16.94
CA ILE A 23 16.17 -1.78 -15.88
C ILE A 23 17.56 -2.06 -16.47
N PHE A 24 18.57 -1.45 -15.86
CA PHE A 24 19.97 -1.84 -16.01
C PHE A 24 20.45 -2.50 -14.71
N ASN A 25 20.90 -3.75 -14.81
CA ASN A 25 21.44 -4.54 -13.69
C ASN A 25 22.92 -4.87 -13.94
N MET A 26 23.74 -4.79 -12.90
CA MET A 26 25.18 -5.10 -12.99
C MET A 26 25.71 -5.84 -11.76
N GLY A 27 26.37 -6.98 -11.98
CA GLY A 27 27.03 -7.77 -10.94
C GLY A 27 28.54 -7.57 -10.93
N ALA A 28 29.02 -6.57 -10.18
CA ALA A 28 30.46 -6.31 -10.06
C ALA A 28 31.20 -7.28 -9.10
N TYR A 29 30.46 -7.95 -8.21
CA TYR A 29 30.98 -8.83 -7.15
C TYR A 29 30.08 -10.04 -6.91
N PRO A 30 30.59 -11.15 -6.33
CA PRO A 30 29.75 -12.27 -5.91
C PRO A 30 28.65 -11.81 -4.94
N GLY A 31 27.40 -12.16 -5.27
CA GLY A 31 26.23 -11.76 -4.48
C GLY A 31 25.67 -10.37 -4.80
N GLN A 32 26.23 -9.65 -5.78
CA GLN A 32 25.68 -8.39 -6.30
C GLN A 32 25.09 -8.58 -7.71
N GLY A 33 24.32 -7.59 -8.19
CA GLY A 33 23.62 -7.70 -9.46
C GLY A 33 22.54 -8.78 -9.46
N ILE A 34 21.92 -9.03 -8.30
CA ILE A 34 20.82 -9.96 -8.14
C ILE A 34 19.52 -9.21 -8.41
N LEU A 35 18.80 -9.61 -9.46
CA LEU A 35 17.52 -9.04 -9.82
C LEU A 35 16.46 -10.15 -9.86
N THR A 36 15.38 -9.97 -9.12
CA THR A 36 14.20 -10.83 -9.19
C THR A 36 13.01 -10.02 -9.68
N ILE A 37 12.41 -10.43 -10.79
CA ILE A 37 11.18 -9.84 -11.35
C ILE A 37 10.05 -10.86 -11.14
N VAL A 38 8.98 -10.47 -10.46
CA VAL A 38 7.84 -11.34 -10.14
C VAL A 38 6.54 -10.62 -10.50
N ASN A 39 5.59 -11.30 -11.16
CA ASN A 39 4.24 -10.77 -11.42
C ASN A 39 4.25 -9.36 -12.02
N SER A 40 5.15 -9.10 -12.96
CA SER A 40 5.39 -7.74 -13.47
C SER A 40 5.21 -7.68 -14.97
N THR A 41 4.60 -6.59 -15.44
CA THR A 41 4.54 -6.23 -16.87
C THR A 41 5.55 -5.11 -17.16
N LEU A 42 6.54 -5.36 -18.00
CA LEU A 42 7.46 -4.33 -18.52
C LEU A 42 7.21 -4.20 -20.03
N THR A 43 6.54 -3.12 -20.41
CA THR A 43 6.13 -2.88 -21.80
C THR A 43 6.36 -1.44 -22.24
N GLY A 44 6.58 -1.24 -23.54
CA GLY A 44 6.77 0.10 -24.13
C GLY A 44 8.08 0.78 -23.76
N ASN A 45 9.06 0.04 -23.22
CA ASN A 45 10.36 0.59 -22.85
C ASN A 45 11.28 0.65 -24.07
N SER A 46 12.24 1.58 -24.08
CA SER A 46 13.15 1.75 -25.20
C SER A 46 14.61 1.93 -24.78
N ALA A 47 15.51 1.16 -25.42
CA ALA A 47 16.95 1.33 -25.31
C ALA A 47 17.51 1.81 -26.65
N ILE A 48 17.94 3.08 -26.70
CA ILE A 48 18.37 3.76 -27.92
C ILE A 48 19.83 4.17 -27.81
N GLY A 49 20.66 3.68 -28.74
CA GLY A 49 22.04 4.11 -28.88
C GLY A 49 22.15 5.50 -29.51
N GLY A 50 23.08 6.31 -29.01
CA GLY A 50 23.35 7.64 -29.55
C GLY A 50 23.98 7.59 -30.94
N HIS A 51 23.70 8.57 -31.78
CA HIS A 51 24.34 8.70 -33.09
C HIS A 51 25.85 8.93 -32.96
N GLY A 52 26.61 8.39 -33.91
CA GLY A 52 28.01 8.75 -34.07
C GLY A 52 28.13 10.20 -34.52
N GLY A 53 29.16 10.91 -34.08
CA GLY A 53 29.44 12.27 -34.53
C GLY A 53 29.86 12.30 -35.99
N ASP A 54 29.47 13.35 -36.71
CA ASP A 54 29.94 13.56 -38.07
C ASP A 54 31.38 14.07 -38.08
N ALA A 55 32.19 13.55 -38.99
CA ALA A 55 33.50 14.11 -39.29
C ALA A 55 33.34 15.42 -40.10
N PRO A 56 34.26 16.40 -39.94
CA PRO A 56 34.25 17.60 -40.76
C PRO A 56 34.29 17.27 -42.27
N ALA A 57 33.53 18.01 -43.08
CA ALA A 57 33.46 17.84 -44.54
C ALA A 57 34.71 18.36 -45.27
N LEU A 58 35.89 17.87 -44.89
CA LEU A 58 37.17 18.16 -45.54
C LEU A 58 37.54 16.97 -46.42
N THR A 59 37.61 17.19 -47.73
CA THR A 59 37.91 16.14 -48.72
C THR A 59 39.43 15.92 -48.87
N GLY A 60 39.83 14.65 -49.02
CA GLY A 60 41.21 14.21 -49.21
C GLY A 60 41.98 13.84 -47.92
N PHE A 61 41.32 13.81 -46.76
CA PHE A 61 41.97 13.55 -45.46
C PHE A 61 41.61 12.19 -44.84
N GLY A 62 40.70 11.42 -45.45
CA GLY A 62 40.32 10.09 -44.95
C GLY A 62 39.61 10.11 -43.60
N LEU A 63 38.87 11.18 -43.28
CA LEU A 63 38.23 11.33 -41.98
C LEU A 63 37.01 10.40 -41.87
N THR A 64 37.02 9.52 -40.88
CA THR A 64 35.91 8.60 -40.59
C THR A 64 34.92 9.22 -39.60
N GLY A 65 33.63 9.11 -39.91
CA GLY A 65 32.55 9.43 -38.98
C GLY A 65 32.58 8.53 -37.76
N GLY A 66 32.01 8.99 -36.65
CA GLY A 66 31.92 8.21 -35.43
C GLY A 66 30.99 7.01 -35.61
N ASN A 67 31.28 5.90 -34.94
CA ASN A 67 30.33 4.80 -34.87
C ASN A 67 29.12 5.21 -34.02
N GLY A 68 27.92 4.77 -34.39
CA GLY A 68 26.75 4.85 -33.53
C GLY A 68 26.90 3.94 -32.31
N GLY A 69 26.27 4.31 -31.20
CA GLY A 69 26.22 3.50 -29.99
C GLY A 69 25.16 2.40 -30.09
N ASP A 70 25.31 1.33 -29.31
CA ASP A 70 24.37 0.21 -29.31
C ASP A 70 23.09 0.52 -28.51
N GLY A 71 21.96 -0.07 -28.87
CA GLY A 71 20.72 -0.08 -28.09
C GLY A 71 20.39 -1.50 -27.64
N LEU A 72 20.59 -1.85 -26.36
CA LEU A 72 20.53 -3.23 -25.88
C LEU A 72 19.61 -3.36 -24.65
N GLY A 73 18.80 -4.41 -24.60
CA GLY A 73 17.94 -4.66 -23.43
C GLY A 73 16.79 -3.66 -23.34
N GLY A 74 15.81 -3.74 -24.24
CA GLY A 74 14.72 -2.75 -24.31
C GLY A 74 13.92 -2.66 -23.00
N ALA A 75 13.62 -3.80 -22.36
CA ALA A 75 13.16 -3.83 -20.97
C ALA A 75 14.35 -3.98 -19.99
N LEU A 76 15.11 -5.07 -20.08
CA LEU A 76 16.18 -5.38 -19.15
C LEU A 76 17.53 -5.55 -19.86
N PHE A 77 18.56 -4.87 -19.36
CA PHE A 77 19.96 -5.20 -19.62
C PHE A 77 20.64 -5.67 -18.34
N SER A 78 21.23 -6.86 -18.36
CA SER A 78 21.98 -7.44 -17.24
C SER A 78 23.42 -7.71 -17.63
N LEU A 79 24.37 -7.10 -16.92
CA LEU A 79 25.81 -7.27 -17.09
C LEU A 79 26.40 -8.01 -15.90
N ASP A 80 26.97 -9.19 -16.12
CA ASP A 80 27.62 -10.01 -15.08
C ASP A 80 26.70 -10.32 -13.88
N GLY A 81 25.38 -10.26 -14.10
CA GLY A 81 24.36 -10.35 -13.05
C GLY A 81 23.72 -11.73 -12.94
N ALA A 82 22.95 -11.91 -11.87
CA ALA A 82 22.06 -13.05 -11.67
C ALA A 82 20.61 -12.57 -11.72
N VAL A 83 19.89 -12.96 -12.77
CA VAL A 83 18.52 -12.54 -13.04
C VAL A 83 17.58 -13.73 -12.88
N THR A 84 16.54 -13.55 -12.08
CA THR A 84 15.40 -14.47 -12.01
C THR A 84 14.14 -13.73 -12.45
N ILE A 85 13.42 -14.26 -13.44
CA ILE A 85 12.14 -13.73 -13.88
C ILE A 85 11.09 -14.81 -13.72
N TYR A 86 10.05 -14.49 -12.97
CA TYR A 86 8.97 -15.39 -12.64
C TYR A 86 7.65 -14.73 -12.98
N ASN A 87 6.77 -15.44 -13.70
CA ASN A 87 5.38 -15.00 -13.85
C ASN A 87 5.30 -13.56 -14.39
N ALA A 88 6.11 -13.20 -15.38
CA ALA A 88 6.22 -11.81 -15.85
C ALA A 88 5.97 -11.70 -17.36
N THR A 89 5.59 -10.50 -17.80
CA THR A 89 5.39 -10.18 -19.22
C THR A 89 6.33 -9.04 -19.61
N LEU A 90 7.37 -9.35 -20.39
CA LEU A 90 8.28 -8.36 -20.95
C LEU A 90 7.99 -8.29 -22.46
N ALA A 91 7.09 -7.40 -22.86
CA ALA A 91 6.58 -7.38 -24.23
C ALA A 91 6.47 -5.98 -24.83
N GLY A 92 6.59 -5.85 -26.17
CA GLY A 92 6.40 -4.55 -26.83
C GLY A 92 7.52 -3.54 -26.54
N ASN A 93 8.73 -4.03 -26.25
CA ASN A 93 9.88 -3.18 -25.92
C ASN A 93 10.74 -2.95 -27.18
N THR A 94 11.37 -1.77 -27.28
CA THR A 94 12.09 -1.35 -28.49
C THR A 94 13.59 -1.23 -28.21
N VAL A 95 14.40 -1.75 -29.13
CA VAL A 95 15.85 -1.51 -29.17
C VAL A 95 16.22 -0.85 -30.49
N THR A 96 17.08 0.15 -30.45
CA THR A 96 17.53 0.85 -31.66
C THR A 96 18.99 1.25 -31.52
N GLY A 97 19.82 0.83 -32.48
CA GLY A 97 21.21 1.27 -32.56
C GLY A 97 21.30 2.68 -33.13
N GLY A 98 22.27 3.45 -32.66
CA GLY A 98 22.53 4.78 -33.17
C GLY A 98 22.99 4.75 -34.62
N ALA A 99 22.56 5.69 -35.44
CA ALA A 99 23.10 5.84 -36.79
C ALA A 99 24.60 6.16 -36.76
N ALA A 100 25.31 5.72 -37.80
CA ALA A 100 26.68 6.13 -38.04
C ALA A 100 26.78 7.64 -38.27
N GLY A 101 27.88 8.24 -37.80
CA GLY A 101 28.26 9.58 -38.22
C GLY A 101 28.74 9.60 -39.66
N ALA A 102 28.45 10.68 -40.37
CA ALA A 102 28.93 10.94 -41.71
C ALA A 102 30.43 11.26 -41.72
N GLY A 103 31.10 10.94 -42.82
CA GLY A 103 32.52 11.22 -43.07
C GLY A 103 32.88 10.81 -44.49
N GLU A 104 34.15 10.96 -44.88
CA GLU A 104 34.63 10.34 -46.15
C GLU A 104 34.43 8.83 -46.12
N THR A 105 34.63 8.23 -44.95
CA THR A 105 34.11 6.91 -44.60
C THR A 105 33.10 7.09 -43.47
N ALA A 106 31.86 6.63 -43.65
CA ALA A 106 30.88 6.64 -42.57
C ALA A 106 31.33 5.72 -41.43
N GLY A 107 30.96 6.06 -40.19
CA GLY A 107 31.08 5.12 -39.09
C GLY A 107 30.22 3.86 -39.30
N ALA A 108 30.32 2.91 -38.38
CA ALA A 108 29.35 1.83 -38.28
C ALA A 108 28.10 2.30 -37.53
N ALA A 109 26.91 1.81 -37.93
CA ALA A 109 25.73 1.96 -37.09
C ALA A 109 25.87 1.08 -35.84
N GLY A 110 25.25 1.51 -34.74
CA GLY A 110 25.19 0.73 -33.51
C GLY A 110 24.35 -0.53 -33.68
N SER A 111 24.66 -1.53 -32.87
CA SER A 111 23.91 -2.79 -32.78
C SER A 111 22.63 -2.61 -31.97
N PHE A 112 21.69 -3.55 -32.13
CA PHE A 112 20.47 -3.60 -31.33
C PHE A 112 20.02 -5.05 -31.12
N ALA A 113 19.73 -5.42 -29.87
CA ALA A 113 19.33 -6.80 -29.52
C ALA A 113 18.71 -6.87 -28.13
N GLY A 114 17.95 -7.93 -27.87
CA GLY A 114 17.33 -8.19 -26.58
C GLY A 114 16.25 -7.16 -26.27
N GLY A 115 15.22 -7.05 -27.10
CA GLY A 115 14.13 -6.11 -26.87
C GLY A 115 13.46 -6.33 -25.51
N ALA A 116 13.23 -7.58 -25.10
CA ALA A 116 12.79 -7.89 -23.75
C ALA A 116 13.99 -7.96 -22.79
N VAL A 117 14.96 -8.85 -23.05
CA VAL A 117 16.11 -9.06 -22.17
C VAL A 117 17.41 -9.17 -22.95
N TYR A 118 18.45 -8.49 -22.47
CA TYR A 118 19.84 -8.67 -22.90
C TYR A 118 20.69 -9.07 -21.69
N ASN A 119 21.30 -10.25 -21.73
CA ASN A 119 22.15 -10.80 -20.67
C ASN A 119 23.58 -10.98 -21.17
N LEU A 120 24.56 -10.41 -20.47
CA LEU A 120 25.93 -10.36 -20.94
C LEU A 120 26.92 -10.66 -19.83
N ALA A 121 27.82 -11.62 -20.07
CA ALA A 121 29.04 -11.79 -19.28
C ALA A 121 30.22 -11.15 -20.00
N PHE A 122 30.73 -10.03 -19.48
CA PHE A 122 31.79 -9.25 -20.13
C PHE A 122 32.73 -8.55 -19.14
N GLY A 123 34.04 -8.72 -19.37
CA GLY A 123 35.09 -8.10 -18.57
C GLY A 123 35.64 -9.08 -17.55
N HIS A 124 36.03 -8.57 -16.38
CA HIS A 124 36.62 -9.31 -15.28
C HIS A 124 36.15 -8.72 -13.95
N ARG A 125 36.22 -9.53 -12.89
CA ARG A 125 35.95 -9.04 -11.54
C ARG A 125 36.92 -7.93 -11.15
N ILE A 126 36.39 -6.85 -10.56
CA ILE A 126 37.18 -5.65 -10.20
C ILE A 126 38.20 -5.95 -9.09
N ASP A 127 37.92 -6.91 -8.21
CA ASP A 127 38.76 -7.26 -7.06
C ASP A 127 39.89 -8.25 -7.36
N THR A 128 39.63 -9.20 -8.24
CA THR A 128 40.46 -10.40 -8.42
C THR A 128 40.95 -10.56 -9.86
N GLY A 129 40.36 -9.85 -10.82
CA GLY A 129 40.63 -10.04 -12.25
C GLY A 129 40.16 -11.37 -12.81
N ALA A 130 39.40 -12.16 -12.04
CA ALA A 130 38.88 -13.45 -12.47
C ALA A 130 37.72 -13.29 -13.47
N ASP A 131 37.40 -14.39 -14.17
CA ASP A 131 36.26 -14.48 -15.07
C ASP A 131 34.94 -14.18 -14.35
N VAL A 132 34.00 -13.61 -15.10
CA VAL A 132 32.64 -13.24 -14.64
C VAL A 132 31.59 -14.15 -15.25
N SER A 133 30.40 -14.14 -14.66
CA SER A 133 29.26 -14.92 -15.12
C SER A 133 27.99 -14.08 -15.21
N ALA A 134 27.16 -14.34 -16.22
CA ALA A 134 25.83 -13.77 -16.33
C ALA A 134 24.78 -14.89 -16.41
N ASN A 135 23.96 -15.00 -15.38
CA ASN A 135 23.03 -16.13 -15.21
C ASN A 135 21.58 -15.64 -15.25
N MET A 136 20.76 -16.35 -16.01
CA MET A 136 19.34 -16.07 -16.15
C MET A 136 18.51 -17.32 -15.87
N THR A 137 17.50 -17.15 -15.02
CA THR A 137 16.52 -18.19 -14.68
C THR A 137 15.11 -17.67 -14.93
N LEU A 138 14.38 -18.31 -15.85
CA LEU A 138 13.10 -17.83 -16.35
C LEU A 138 12.00 -18.87 -16.12
N TYR A 139 10.86 -18.48 -15.55
CA TYR A 139 9.71 -19.39 -15.47
C TYR A 139 8.38 -18.68 -15.69
N ASN A 140 7.44 -19.40 -16.32
CA ASN A 140 6.05 -18.94 -16.52
C ASN A 140 6.01 -17.50 -17.07
N SER A 141 6.95 -17.10 -17.92
CA SER A 141 7.11 -15.71 -18.37
C SER A 141 7.02 -15.56 -19.88
N ILE A 142 6.56 -14.39 -20.31
CA ILE A 142 6.38 -14.00 -21.72
C ILE A 142 7.47 -13.00 -22.11
N PHE A 143 8.13 -13.27 -23.25
CA PHE A 143 9.08 -12.38 -23.92
C PHE A 143 8.67 -12.27 -25.39
N ALA A 144 8.09 -11.14 -25.78
CA ALA A 144 7.35 -11.05 -27.04
C ALA A 144 7.27 -9.63 -27.61
N ASN A 145 6.91 -9.53 -28.88
CA ASN A 145 6.57 -8.30 -29.58
C ASN A 145 7.66 -7.23 -29.50
N SER A 146 8.93 -7.64 -29.37
CA SER A 146 10.05 -6.71 -29.39
C SER A 146 10.19 -6.05 -30.75
N VAL A 147 10.54 -4.76 -30.75
CA VAL A 147 10.81 -3.99 -31.97
C VAL A 147 12.31 -3.73 -32.10
N GLY A 148 12.84 -3.98 -33.31
CA GLY A 148 14.25 -3.78 -33.64
C GLY A 148 15.09 -5.04 -33.50
N GLY A 149 15.09 -5.71 -32.35
CA GLY A 149 15.91 -6.90 -32.08
C GLY A 149 15.10 -8.10 -31.58
N VAL A 150 15.76 -9.25 -31.41
CA VAL A 150 15.15 -10.45 -30.79
C VAL A 150 14.70 -10.18 -29.36
N ASP A 151 13.70 -10.93 -28.86
CA ASP A 151 13.16 -10.71 -27.51
C ASP A 151 14.21 -10.99 -26.44
N VAL A 152 14.83 -12.17 -26.48
CA VAL A 152 15.85 -12.58 -25.51
C VAL A 152 17.19 -12.76 -26.20
N PHE A 153 18.21 -12.06 -25.70
CA PHE A 153 19.58 -12.21 -26.14
C PHE A 153 20.49 -12.53 -24.96
N SER A 154 21.37 -13.52 -25.11
CA SER A 154 22.40 -13.81 -24.11
C SER A 154 23.75 -14.11 -24.76
N ASP A 155 24.81 -13.57 -24.19
CA ASP A 155 26.18 -13.81 -24.65
C ASP A 155 27.22 -13.80 -23.52
N ALA A 156 28.34 -14.48 -23.77
CA ALA A 156 29.55 -14.39 -22.98
C ALA A 156 30.75 -14.07 -23.88
N LYS A 157 31.63 -13.19 -23.42
CA LYS A 157 32.84 -12.80 -24.17
C LYS A 157 34.10 -13.35 -23.52
N GLY A 158 35.03 -13.83 -24.34
CA GLY A 158 36.31 -14.35 -23.87
C GLY A 158 36.15 -15.65 -23.09
N THR A 159 36.76 -15.72 -21.91
CA THR A 159 36.70 -16.86 -20.97
C THR A 159 35.50 -16.80 -20.02
N ASN A 160 34.69 -15.74 -20.09
CA ASN A 160 33.51 -15.58 -19.26
C ASN A 160 32.42 -16.61 -19.61
N SER A 161 31.43 -16.73 -18.71
CA SER A 161 30.36 -17.71 -18.86
C SER A 161 28.97 -17.06 -18.79
N ALA A 162 28.06 -17.48 -19.67
CA ALA A 162 26.65 -17.11 -19.57
C ALA A 162 25.80 -18.38 -19.47
N SER A 163 24.72 -18.30 -18.71
CA SER A 163 23.74 -19.38 -18.62
C SER A 163 22.31 -18.85 -18.68
N ALA A 164 21.43 -19.61 -19.33
CA ALA A 164 20.01 -19.38 -19.36
C ALA A 164 19.28 -20.70 -19.07
N SER A 165 18.49 -20.73 -18.03
CA SER A 165 17.73 -21.91 -17.59
C SER A 165 16.30 -21.51 -17.22
N GLY A 166 15.42 -22.49 -17.12
CA GLY A 166 14.00 -22.20 -16.94
C GLY A 166 13.08 -23.25 -17.53
N ASP A 167 11.79 -23.02 -17.34
CA ASP A 167 10.72 -23.82 -17.92
C ASP A 167 9.42 -23.03 -18.09
N HIS A 168 8.54 -23.49 -18.99
CA HIS A 168 7.21 -22.92 -19.25
C HIS A 168 7.25 -21.42 -19.58
N ASN A 169 8.25 -21.00 -20.38
CA ASN A 169 8.29 -19.64 -20.93
C ASN A 169 7.81 -19.62 -22.37
N LEU A 170 7.22 -18.50 -22.78
CA LEU A 170 6.98 -18.16 -24.17
C LEU A 170 8.01 -17.12 -24.60
N MET A 171 8.78 -17.44 -25.64
CA MET A 171 9.71 -16.51 -26.29
C MET A 171 9.47 -16.55 -27.79
N GLU A 172 8.97 -15.48 -28.39
CA GLU A 172 8.76 -15.44 -29.85
C GLU A 172 10.09 -15.53 -30.59
N THR A 173 11.10 -14.82 -30.12
CA THR A 173 12.46 -14.86 -30.67
C THR A 173 13.54 -14.84 -29.59
N ALA A 174 14.57 -15.67 -29.76
CA ALA A 174 15.71 -15.68 -28.86
C ALA A 174 17.03 -15.97 -29.60
N THR A 175 18.14 -15.48 -29.06
CA THR A 175 19.49 -15.77 -29.56
C THR A 175 20.45 -15.97 -28.40
N PHE A 176 21.14 -17.12 -28.40
CA PHE A 176 22.09 -17.51 -27.36
C PHE A 176 23.46 -17.76 -27.99
N PHE A 177 24.42 -16.88 -27.72
CA PHE A 177 25.82 -17.06 -28.08
C PHE A 177 26.62 -17.40 -26.82
N HIS A 178 27.59 -18.31 -26.92
CA HIS A 178 28.47 -18.70 -25.80
C HIS A 178 27.74 -18.89 -24.45
N THR A 179 26.47 -19.31 -24.51
CA THR A 179 25.55 -19.37 -23.38
C THR A 179 25.14 -20.82 -23.22
N THR A 180 25.24 -21.33 -22.01
CA THR A 180 24.70 -22.66 -21.68
C THR A 180 23.19 -22.55 -21.52
N VAL A 181 22.43 -23.28 -22.34
CA VAL A 181 20.96 -23.22 -22.36
C VAL A 181 20.36 -24.50 -21.78
N GLY A 182 19.43 -24.36 -20.83
CA GLY A 182 18.69 -25.48 -20.23
C GLY A 182 17.66 -26.11 -21.18
N SER A 183 17.38 -27.41 -21.01
CA SER A 183 16.62 -28.22 -21.98
C SER A 183 15.12 -27.92 -22.10
N PHE A 184 14.57 -27.00 -21.31
CA PHE A 184 13.14 -26.65 -21.33
C PHE A 184 12.90 -25.13 -21.28
N LEU A 185 13.93 -24.34 -21.61
CA LEU A 185 13.86 -22.89 -21.49
C LEU A 185 12.67 -22.27 -22.25
N ILE A 186 12.30 -22.82 -23.41
CA ILE A 186 11.26 -22.32 -24.30
C ILE A 186 10.22 -23.43 -24.52
N LEU A 187 8.96 -23.12 -24.21
CA LEU A 187 7.82 -24.02 -24.43
C LEU A 187 7.21 -23.83 -25.83
N THR A 188 7.07 -22.58 -26.26
CA THR A 188 6.53 -22.19 -27.57
C THR A 188 7.09 -20.82 -28.00
N SER A 189 7.05 -20.57 -29.31
CA SER A 189 7.39 -19.29 -29.97
C SER A 189 6.20 -18.66 -30.69
N ASP A 190 4.98 -19.10 -30.37
CA ASP A 190 3.74 -18.54 -30.93
C ASP A 190 3.47 -17.14 -30.35
N ASP A 191 2.62 -16.35 -31.03
CA ASP A 191 2.14 -15.07 -30.51
C ASP A 191 1.37 -15.29 -29.18
N PRO A 192 1.74 -14.59 -28.08
CA PRO A 192 1.03 -14.70 -26.81
C PRO A 192 -0.39 -14.11 -26.83
N GLY A 193 -0.81 -13.41 -27.89
CA GLY A 193 -2.17 -12.87 -28.04
C GLY A 193 -2.50 -11.78 -27.03
N LEU A 194 -1.51 -10.94 -26.70
CA LEU A 194 -1.63 -9.88 -25.71
C LEU A 194 -2.43 -8.69 -26.26
N ALA A 195 -3.44 -8.26 -25.49
CA ALA A 195 -4.10 -6.97 -25.69
C ALA A 195 -3.16 -5.80 -25.31
N GLY A 196 -3.52 -4.58 -25.73
CA GLY A 196 -2.78 -3.37 -25.38
C GLY A 196 -2.78 -3.06 -23.87
N LEU A 197 -1.85 -2.21 -23.44
CA LEU A 197 -1.71 -1.81 -22.03
C LEU A 197 -2.97 -1.07 -21.56
N ALA A 198 -3.71 -1.69 -20.65
CA ALA A 198 -4.99 -1.19 -20.17
C ALA A 198 -5.13 -1.37 -18.66
N ASP A 199 -6.09 -0.65 -18.08
CA ASP A 199 -6.51 -0.90 -16.71
C ASP A 199 -7.39 -2.15 -16.69
N ASN A 200 -6.80 -3.27 -16.26
CA ASN A 200 -7.43 -4.59 -16.24
C ASN A 200 -7.71 -5.07 -14.81
N GLY A 201 -7.75 -4.15 -13.85
CA GLY A 201 -7.77 -4.45 -12.41
C GLY A 201 -6.38 -4.44 -11.77
N GLY A 202 -6.35 -4.30 -10.45
CA GLY A 202 -5.14 -4.27 -9.63
C GLY A 202 -4.45 -2.90 -9.54
N PRO A 203 -3.23 -2.83 -8.96
CA PRO A 203 -2.54 -1.57 -8.67
C PRO A 203 -1.88 -0.91 -9.89
N THR A 204 -1.72 -1.64 -11.00
CA THR A 204 -1.02 -1.16 -12.20
C THR A 204 -1.69 -1.67 -13.48
N LYS A 205 -1.54 -0.92 -14.57
CA LYS A 205 -1.99 -1.37 -15.90
C LYS A 205 -1.22 -2.62 -16.34
N THR A 206 -1.88 -3.51 -17.07
CA THR A 206 -1.30 -4.79 -17.51
C THR A 206 -1.63 -5.09 -18.97
N LEU A 207 -1.00 -6.13 -19.53
CA LEU A 207 -1.34 -6.69 -20.84
C LEU A 207 -2.14 -7.98 -20.63
N LEU A 208 -3.43 -7.99 -20.97
CA LEU A 208 -4.27 -9.19 -20.85
C LEU A 208 -4.02 -10.14 -22.02
N PRO A 209 -3.78 -11.45 -21.79
CA PRO A 209 -3.86 -12.44 -22.85
C PRO A 209 -5.33 -12.62 -23.25
N SER A 210 -5.64 -12.36 -24.52
CA SER A 210 -7.01 -12.38 -25.05
C SER A 210 -7.40 -13.74 -25.65
N ALA A 211 -6.41 -14.49 -26.13
CA ALA A 211 -6.44 -15.87 -26.57
C ALA A 211 -4.98 -16.30 -26.81
N GLY A 212 -4.70 -17.59 -26.98
CA GLY A 212 -3.41 -18.03 -27.52
C GLY A 212 -2.62 -18.98 -26.62
N ALA A 213 -1.34 -19.13 -26.94
CA ALA A 213 -0.48 -20.22 -26.48
C ALA A 213 -0.03 -20.10 -25.01
N VAL A 214 -0.46 -19.06 -24.29
CA VAL A 214 -0.09 -18.82 -22.88
C VAL A 214 -1.14 -19.31 -21.89
N LEU A 215 -2.40 -19.48 -22.32
CA LEU A 215 -3.52 -19.79 -21.44
C LEU A 215 -3.44 -21.25 -20.93
N GLY A 216 -3.36 -21.41 -19.61
CA GLY A 216 -3.28 -22.69 -18.91
C GLY A 216 -2.04 -23.52 -19.25
N GLN A 217 -0.98 -22.89 -19.80
CA GLN A 217 0.27 -23.55 -20.21
C GLN A 217 1.42 -23.36 -19.22
N GLY A 218 1.24 -22.59 -18.15
CA GLY A 218 2.24 -22.44 -17.10
C GLY A 218 2.27 -23.65 -16.17
N ASP A 219 3.35 -23.79 -15.40
CA ASP A 219 3.49 -24.84 -14.38
C ASP A 219 2.88 -24.38 -13.03
N PRO A 220 1.80 -25.04 -12.55
CA PRO A 220 1.21 -24.75 -11.24
C PRO A 220 2.10 -25.11 -10.05
N SER A 221 3.04 -26.05 -10.22
CA SER A 221 3.94 -26.49 -9.14
C SER A 221 4.88 -25.36 -8.69
N LEU A 222 5.20 -24.44 -9.60
CA LEU A 222 6.01 -23.26 -9.31
C LEU A 222 5.23 -22.20 -8.51
N ILE A 223 3.90 -22.32 -8.38
CA ILE A 223 3.09 -21.46 -7.50
C ILE A 223 2.97 -22.07 -6.10
N THR A 224 2.76 -23.39 -6.01
CA THR A 224 2.54 -24.09 -4.72
C THR A 224 3.84 -24.44 -4.00
N THR A 225 4.93 -24.66 -4.72
CA THR A 225 6.27 -24.92 -4.20
C THR A 225 7.28 -24.03 -4.94
N PRO A 226 7.19 -22.70 -4.75
CA PRO A 226 7.97 -21.80 -5.55
C PRO A 226 9.46 -21.87 -5.15
N PRO A 227 10.39 -21.78 -6.10
CA PRO A 227 11.83 -21.76 -5.80
C PRO A 227 12.25 -20.49 -5.03
N PHE A 228 11.37 -19.47 -4.95
CA PHE A 228 11.52 -18.21 -4.22
C PHE A 228 10.16 -17.79 -3.63
N SER A 229 10.07 -16.74 -2.80
CA SER A 229 8.77 -16.25 -2.32
C SER A 229 7.96 -15.61 -3.45
N THR A 230 7.16 -16.39 -4.17
CA THR A 230 6.28 -15.89 -5.24
C THR A 230 4.86 -15.75 -4.71
N PRO A 231 4.14 -14.64 -4.98
CA PRO A 231 2.75 -14.51 -4.57
C PRO A 231 1.87 -15.60 -5.20
N ALA A 232 0.87 -16.10 -4.46
CA ALA A 232 -0.13 -17.07 -4.94
C ALA A 232 -1.12 -16.47 -5.97
N THR A 233 -0.80 -15.30 -6.48
CA THR A 233 -1.66 -14.36 -7.16
C THR A 233 -0.91 -13.71 -8.33
N ASP A 234 -1.63 -13.11 -9.27
CA ASP A 234 -1.07 -12.43 -10.42
C ASP A 234 -0.73 -10.96 -10.11
N GLN A 235 -0.26 -10.19 -11.10
CA GLN A 235 0.10 -8.76 -10.94
C GLN A 235 -1.05 -7.91 -10.37
N ARG A 236 -2.30 -8.32 -10.61
CA ARG A 236 -3.48 -7.54 -10.27
C ARG A 236 -4.04 -7.93 -8.91
N GLY A 237 -3.75 -9.15 -8.49
CA GLY A 237 -4.16 -9.71 -7.21
C GLY A 237 -5.06 -10.92 -7.29
N PHE A 238 -5.39 -11.36 -8.50
CA PHE A 238 -6.21 -12.53 -8.68
C PHE A 238 -5.43 -13.82 -8.42
N PRO A 239 -6.05 -14.89 -7.91
CA PRO A 239 -5.38 -16.17 -7.73
C PRO A 239 -4.80 -16.70 -9.04
N ARG A 240 -3.57 -17.22 -8.95
CA ARG A 240 -2.82 -17.78 -10.09
C ARG A 240 -3.36 -19.12 -10.55
N ILE A 241 -3.67 -20.01 -9.61
CA ILE A 241 -4.13 -21.35 -9.96
C ILE A 241 -5.64 -21.30 -10.14
N GLN A 242 -6.08 -21.45 -11.39
CA GLN A 242 -7.48 -21.50 -11.76
C GLN A 242 -7.79 -22.87 -12.37
N HIS A 243 -8.72 -23.61 -11.73
CA HIS A 243 -9.05 -24.99 -12.10
C HIS A 243 -7.83 -25.92 -12.28
N GLY A 244 -6.79 -25.73 -11.45
CA GLY A 244 -5.55 -26.52 -11.50
C GLY A 244 -4.60 -26.16 -12.64
N LYS A 245 -4.85 -25.06 -13.36
CA LYS A 245 -3.99 -24.53 -14.41
C LYS A 245 -3.49 -23.12 -14.07
N VAL A 246 -2.40 -22.72 -14.74
CA VAL A 246 -1.79 -21.39 -14.63
C VAL A 246 -1.46 -20.89 -16.03
N ASP A 247 -1.63 -19.60 -16.28
CA ASP A 247 -1.24 -18.92 -17.51
C ASP A 247 0.22 -18.45 -17.40
N ILE A 248 0.93 -18.52 -18.53
CA ILE A 248 2.27 -17.92 -18.65
C ILE A 248 2.10 -16.39 -18.69
N GLY A 249 2.93 -15.64 -17.95
CA GLY A 249 2.98 -14.17 -17.96
C GLY A 249 2.62 -13.51 -16.62
N ALA A 250 2.48 -12.19 -16.64
CA ALA A 250 2.14 -11.36 -15.46
C ALA A 250 0.71 -11.51 -14.95
N VAL A 251 -0.19 -12.03 -15.79
CA VAL A 251 -1.63 -12.00 -15.56
C VAL A 251 -2.22 -13.40 -15.71
N GLN A 252 -3.14 -13.76 -14.81
CA GLN A 252 -3.92 -14.99 -14.89
C GLN A 252 -5.34 -14.69 -15.39
N THR A 253 -5.80 -15.34 -16.45
CA THR A 253 -7.21 -15.29 -16.84
C THR A 253 -8.09 -15.90 -15.76
N GLN A 254 -9.15 -15.17 -15.42
CA GLN A 254 -10.06 -15.53 -14.34
C GLN A 254 -11.30 -16.20 -14.90
N PRO A 255 -11.89 -17.17 -14.18
CA PRO A 255 -13.13 -17.77 -14.60
C PRO A 255 -14.22 -16.69 -14.68
N THR A 256 -14.89 -16.65 -15.82
CA THR A 256 -16.12 -15.89 -16.05
C THR A 256 -17.17 -16.87 -16.54
N ALA A 257 -18.41 -16.70 -16.09
CA ALA A 257 -19.50 -17.51 -16.58
C ALA A 257 -20.74 -16.68 -16.81
N SER A 258 -21.30 -16.78 -18.01
CA SER A 258 -22.48 -16.03 -18.42
C SER A 258 -23.50 -16.94 -19.11
N ASP A 259 -24.78 -16.70 -18.89
CA ASP A 259 -25.87 -17.37 -19.56
C ASP A 259 -27.01 -16.38 -19.85
N ALA A 260 -27.27 -16.14 -21.14
CA ALA A 260 -28.37 -15.31 -21.61
C ALA A 260 -29.70 -16.10 -21.70
N PHE A 261 -29.70 -17.38 -21.30
CA PHE A 261 -30.85 -18.29 -21.37
C PHE A 261 -31.52 -18.29 -22.76
N SER A 262 -30.72 -18.27 -23.83
CA SER A 262 -31.25 -18.15 -25.19
C SER A 262 -32.06 -19.38 -25.61
N GLY A 263 -33.19 -19.15 -26.30
CA GLY A 263 -34.00 -20.22 -26.90
C GLY A 263 -35.16 -20.69 -26.02
N ASN A 264 -35.50 -21.98 -26.14
CA ASN A 264 -36.56 -22.66 -25.39
C ASN A 264 -36.08 -24.05 -24.96
N SER A 265 -36.24 -24.40 -23.69
CA SER A 265 -35.82 -25.69 -23.14
C SER A 265 -36.62 -26.01 -21.86
N PRO A 266 -36.95 -27.27 -21.56
CA PRO A 266 -37.59 -27.64 -20.30
C PRO A 266 -36.67 -27.44 -19.07
N THR A 267 -35.37 -27.21 -19.28
CA THR A 267 -34.36 -26.95 -18.23
C THR A 267 -33.39 -25.85 -18.65
N LEU A 268 -32.54 -25.37 -17.74
CA LEU A 268 -31.46 -24.41 -18.04
C LEU A 268 -30.30 -24.96 -18.88
N GLY A 269 -30.29 -26.27 -19.19
CA GLY A 269 -29.22 -26.91 -19.96
C GLY A 269 -28.06 -27.45 -19.11
N GLY A 270 -27.04 -28.00 -19.78
CA GLY A 270 -25.98 -28.81 -19.14
C GLY A 270 -24.97 -28.04 -18.30
N ASN A 271 -24.95 -26.71 -18.38
CA ASN A 271 -24.09 -25.86 -17.55
C ASN A 271 -24.63 -25.68 -16.12
N TRP A 272 -25.89 -26.06 -15.90
CA TRP A 272 -26.59 -25.89 -14.62
C TRP A 272 -26.93 -27.24 -14.00
N THR A 273 -26.81 -27.33 -12.69
CA THR A 273 -27.31 -28.46 -11.90
C THR A 273 -28.55 -28.05 -11.11
N PRO A 274 -29.69 -28.73 -11.33
CA PRO A 274 -30.86 -28.60 -10.46
C PRO A 274 -30.57 -29.19 -9.09
N GLN A 275 -30.45 -28.33 -8.09
CA GLN A 275 -30.36 -28.75 -6.69
C GLN A 275 -31.75 -28.99 -6.10
N SER A 276 -32.76 -28.24 -6.57
CA SER A 276 -34.17 -28.45 -6.25
C SER A 276 -35.06 -27.79 -7.32
N GLY A 277 -36.25 -28.34 -7.54
CA GLY A 277 -37.23 -27.79 -8.47
C GLY A 277 -36.78 -27.79 -9.94
N THR A 278 -37.48 -27.01 -10.77
CA THR A 278 -37.21 -26.92 -12.22
C THR A 278 -37.37 -25.48 -12.68
N VAL A 279 -36.35 -25.01 -13.38
CA VAL A 279 -36.36 -23.74 -14.10
C VAL A 279 -36.25 -24.06 -15.59
N ALA A 280 -37.25 -23.66 -16.36
CA ALA A 280 -37.30 -23.86 -17.80
C ALA A 280 -36.83 -22.61 -18.53
N VAL A 281 -36.31 -22.75 -19.74
CA VAL A 281 -36.06 -21.61 -20.62
C VAL A 281 -37.28 -21.41 -21.52
N GLN A 282 -37.92 -20.26 -21.44
CA GLN A 282 -39.10 -19.90 -22.24
C GLN A 282 -38.94 -18.49 -22.81
N SER A 283 -38.99 -18.37 -24.13
CA SER A 283 -38.83 -17.12 -24.88
C SER A 283 -37.57 -16.35 -24.51
N GLY A 284 -36.46 -17.05 -24.28
CA GLY A 284 -35.20 -16.42 -23.88
C GLY A 284 -35.11 -16.02 -22.40
N LEU A 285 -36.02 -16.53 -21.55
CA LEU A 285 -36.02 -16.27 -20.11
C LEU A 285 -35.93 -17.58 -19.33
N ALA A 286 -35.15 -17.61 -18.26
CA ALA A 286 -35.22 -18.67 -17.26
C ALA A 286 -36.46 -18.46 -16.37
N VAL A 287 -37.48 -19.29 -16.54
CA VAL A 287 -38.78 -19.21 -15.86
C VAL A 287 -38.89 -20.29 -14.78
N SER A 288 -39.13 -19.87 -13.55
CA SER A 288 -39.26 -20.75 -12.40
C SER A 288 -40.65 -21.38 -12.32
N MET A 289 -40.70 -22.71 -12.33
CA MET A 289 -41.96 -23.47 -12.48
C MET A 289 -42.53 -23.98 -11.15
N GLY A 290 -41.67 -24.27 -10.17
CA GLY A 290 -42.07 -24.83 -8.86
C GLY A 290 -42.09 -23.81 -7.72
N ASN A 291 -42.67 -24.19 -6.58
CA ASN A 291 -42.68 -23.35 -5.36
C ASN A 291 -41.29 -23.11 -4.76
N LEU A 292 -40.32 -23.96 -5.10
CA LEU A 292 -38.91 -23.82 -4.75
C LEU A 292 -38.08 -24.33 -5.92
N ASN A 293 -37.15 -23.50 -6.38
CA ASN A 293 -36.19 -23.84 -7.41
C ASN A 293 -34.82 -23.34 -6.96
N VAL A 294 -33.82 -24.21 -7.06
CA VAL A 294 -32.42 -23.91 -6.76
C VAL A 294 -31.60 -24.50 -7.89
N GLN A 295 -30.90 -23.64 -8.63
CA GLN A 295 -30.04 -24.02 -9.75
C GLN A 295 -28.65 -23.46 -9.49
N THR A 296 -27.63 -24.30 -9.55
CA THR A 296 -26.23 -23.89 -9.37
C THR A 296 -25.47 -24.08 -10.67
N LEU A 297 -24.58 -23.13 -10.95
CA LEU A 297 -23.71 -23.20 -12.11
C LEU A 297 -22.59 -24.21 -11.88
N ASN A 298 -22.33 -25.07 -12.87
CA ASN A 298 -21.32 -26.12 -12.76
C ASN A 298 -19.90 -25.56 -12.82
N GLY A 299 -19.05 -25.99 -11.89
CA GLY A 299 -17.61 -25.69 -11.91
C GLY A 299 -17.21 -24.28 -11.50
N PHE A 300 -18.17 -23.38 -11.21
CA PHE A 300 -17.87 -22.01 -10.76
C PHE A 300 -18.06 -21.89 -9.24
N SER A 301 -16.97 -22.05 -8.48
CA SER A 301 -16.98 -22.11 -7.01
C SER A 301 -16.00 -21.12 -6.41
N GLU A 302 -16.50 -20.05 -5.79
CA GLU A 302 -15.68 -18.92 -5.36
C GLU A 302 -15.93 -18.49 -3.92
N THR A 303 -14.90 -17.94 -3.27
CA THR A 303 -15.04 -17.23 -1.99
C THR A 303 -15.53 -15.81 -2.20
N ASP A 304 -14.88 -15.09 -3.13
CA ASP A 304 -15.15 -13.69 -3.42
C ASP A 304 -15.66 -13.55 -4.85
N VAL A 305 -16.90 -13.06 -5.00
CA VAL A 305 -17.63 -13.17 -6.26
C VAL A 305 -18.64 -12.05 -6.45
N VAL A 306 -18.79 -11.64 -7.70
CA VAL A 306 -19.91 -10.85 -8.18
C VAL A 306 -20.82 -11.76 -8.99
N VAL A 307 -22.08 -11.86 -8.58
CA VAL A 307 -23.13 -12.57 -9.31
C VAL A 307 -24.17 -11.55 -9.73
N GLN A 308 -24.65 -11.59 -10.97
CA GLN A 308 -25.66 -10.68 -11.47
C GLN A 308 -26.64 -11.36 -12.42
N ALA A 309 -27.88 -10.86 -12.46
CA ALA A 309 -28.88 -11.24 -13.46
C ALA A 309 -29.97 -10.17 -13.54
N ASP A 310 -30.66 -10.11 -14.68
CA ASP A 310 -31.93 -9.39 -14.78
C ASP A 310 -33.02 -10.27 -14.19
N ILE A 311 -33.72 -9.76 -13.18
CA ILE A 311 -34.75 -10.50 -12.45
C ILE A 311 -36.11 -9.82 -12.63
N ASP A 312 -37.17 -10.63 -12.70
CA ASP A 312 -38.56 -10.18 -12.64
C ASP A 312 -39.34 -11.04 -11.63
N VAL A 313 -39.98 -10.38 -10.66
CA VAL A 313 -40.88 -10.94 -9.63
C VAL A 313 -42.25 -10.28 -9.67
N SER A 314 -42.70 -9.83 -10.84
CA SER A 314 -44.02 -9.20 -11.03
C SER A 314 -45.20 -10.12 -10.68
N ALA A 315 -45.00 -11.44 -10.79
CA ALA A 315 -45.97 -12.43 -10.33
C ALA A 315 -46.23 -12.32 -8.82
N ALA A 316 -47.50 -12.42 -8.40
CA ALA A 316 -47.89 -12.25 -7.01
C ALA A 316 -47.19 -13.28 -6.09
N ASN A 317 -46.64 -12.81 -4.97
CA ASN A 317 -45.88 -13.61 -4.00
C ASN A 317 -44.63 -14.30 -4.57
N SER A 318 -44.15 -13.86 -5.74
CA SER A 318 -42.93 -14.41 -6.31
C SER A 318 -41.68 -13.81 -5.64
N ALA A 319 -40.61 -14.59 -5.64
CA ALA A 319 -39.31 -14.28 -5.08
C ALA A 319 -38.23 -14.88 -5.97
N ALA A 320 -37.19 -14.10 -6.24
CA ALA A 320 -36.03 -14.54 -6.99
C ALA A 320 -34.77 -13.90 -6.43
N GLY A 321 -33.68 -14.66 -6.44
CA GLY A 321 -32.41 -14.15 -6.00
C GLY A 321 -31.22 -14.96 -6.48
N LEU A 322 -30.06 -14.36 -6.25
CA LEU A 322 -28.75 -14.86 -6.64
C LEU A 322 -28.13 -15.59 -5.45
N ILE A 323 -27.39 -16.64 -5.75
CA ILE A 323 -26.72 -17.51 -4.78
C ILE A 323 -25.23 -17.28 -4.84
N ALA A 324 -24.59 -17.24 -3.68
CA ALA A 324 -23.14 -17.33 -3.51
C ALA A 324 -22.78 -18.29 -2.35
N ARG A 325 -21.57 -18.85 -2.40
CA ARG A 325 -21.03 -19.81 -1.40
C ARG A 325 -21.93 -21.03 -1.15
N TYR A 326 -22.60 -21.53 -2.19
CA TYR A 326 -23.42 -22.74 -2.09
C TYR A 326 -22.58 -23.99 -1.84
N ALA A 327 -22.99 -24.82 -0.88
CA ALA A 327 -22.35 -26.10 -0.61
C ALA A 327 -23.35 -27.24 -0.28
N GLY A 328 -23.11 -28.43 -0.82
CA GLY A 328 -23.91 -29.62 -0.55
C GLY A 328 -25.00 -29.85 -1.60
N THR A 329 -26.21 -30.22 -1.15
CA THR A 329 -27.35 -30.55 -2.02
C THR A 329 -28.66 -29.95 -1.50
N GLY A 330 -29.63 -29.75 -2.40
CA GLY A 330 -30.93 -29.19 -2.06
C GLY A 330 -30.87 -27.70 -1.71
N ASP A 331 -31.77 -27.26 -0.81
CA ASP A 331 -31.91 -25.86 -0.40
C ASP A 331 -31.17 -25.58 0.92
N GLN A 332 -29.84 -25.68 0.93
CA GLN A 332 -29.00 -25.59 2.13
C GLN A 332 -27.66 -24.88 1.87
N ASN A 333 -27.08 -24.30 2.92
CA ASN A 333 -25.70 -23.76 2.96
C ASN A 333 -25.38 -22.77 1.85
N MET A 334 -25.98 -21.57 1.90
CA MET A 334 -25.73 -20.53 0.91
C MET A 334 -25.99 -19.14 1.48
N TYR A 335 -25.38 -18.12 0.86
CA TYR A 335 -25.94 -16.79 0.89
C TYR A 335 -26.90 -16.60 -0.28
N TRP A 336 -28.02 -15.95 -0.02
CA TRP A 336 -29.02 -15.58 -1.01
C TRP A 336 -29.32 -14.10 -0.89
N ALA A 337 -29.17 -13.37 -1.99
CA ALA A 337 -29.62 -11.99 -2.09
C ALA A 337 -30.68 -11.90 -3.17
N GLY A 338 -31.84 -11.35 -2.84
CA GLY A 338 -32.99 -11.43 -3.74
C GLY A 338 -34.06 -10.40 -3.50
N LEU A 339 -34.99 -10.37 -4.44
CA LEU A 339 -36.16 -9.52 -4.46
C LEU A 339 -37.40 -10.37 -4.20
N VAL A 340 -38.26 -9.91 -3.30
CA VAL A 340 -39.52 -10.56 -2.92
C VAL A 340 -40.68 -9.63 -3.22
N ASN A 341 -41.70 -10.10 -3.93
CA ASN A 341 -42.93 -9.37 -4.16
C ASN A 341 -43.87 -9.51 -2.96
N VAL A 342 -43.95 -8.45 -2.16
CA VAL A 342 -44.89 -8.33 -1.04
C VAL A 342 -45.99 -7.36 -1.43
N ASN A 343 -47.17 -7.89 -1.76
CA ASN A 343 -48.36 -7.11 -2.13
C ASN A 343 -48.11 -6.07 -3.24
N GLY A 344 -47.34 -6.44 -4.27
CA GLY A 344 -47.01 -5.55 -5.41
C GLY A 344 -45.82 -4.61 -5.16
N THR A 345 -45.16 -4.72 -4.00
CA THR A 345 -43.94 -3.95 -3.69
C THR A 345 -42.75 -4.90 -3.62
N GLY A 346 -41.64 -4.54 -4.28
CA GLY A 346 -40.39 -5.29 -4.20
C GLY A 346 -39.68 -5.05 -2.87
N VAL A 347 -39.25 -6.13 -2.21
CA VAL A 347 -38.47 -6.11 -0.97
C VAL A 347 -37.13 -6.80 -1.23
N ALA A 348 -36.03 -6.04 -1.14
CA ALA A 348 -34.68 -6.58 -1.27
C ALA A 348 -34.20 -7.16 0.06
N LEU A 349 -33.64 -8.37 0.05
CA LEU A 349 -33.19 -9.09 1.24
C LEU A 349 -31.85 -9.76 1.00
N ILE A 350 -31.01 -9.79 2.02
CA ILE A 350 -29.87 -10.71 2.11
C ILE A 350 -30.17 -11.70 3.21
N CYS A 351 -30.10 -12.98 2.88
CA CYS A 351 -30.38 -14.09 3.76
C CYS A 351 -29.22 -15.08 3.75
N ARG A 352 -29.00 -15.73 4.90
CA ARG A 352 -28.10 -16.86 5.05
C ARG A 352 -28.91 -18.12 5.30
N ASN A 353 -28.53 -19.21 4.66
CA ASN A 353 -28.99 -20.55 4.99
C ASN A 353 -27.82 -21.38 5.49
N VAL A 354 -27.94 -21.97 6.70
CA VAL A 354 -26.99 -22.96 7.22
C VAL A 354 -27.78 -24.20 7.62
N ALA A 355 -27.44 -25.34 7.03
CA ALA A 355 -28.10 -26.63 7.28
C ALA A 355 -29.65 -26.56 7.20
N GLY A 356 -30.18 -25.80 6.24
CA GLY A 356 -31.62 -25.61 6.01
C GLY A 356 -32.28 -24.52 6.88
N THR A 357 -31.54 -23.92 7.82
CA THR A 357 -32.05 -22.83 8.67
C THR A 357 -31.79 -21.48 8.01
N TRP A 358 -32.86 -20.78 7.63
CA TRP A 358 -32.80 -19.45 7.04
C TRP A 358 -32.75 -18.34 8.09
N THR A 359 -31.80 -17.43 7.96
CA THR A 359 -31.67 -16.20 8.75
C THR A 359 -31.67 -15.01 7.80
N THR A 360 -32.61 -14.09 7.93
CA THR A 360 -32.53 -12.78 7.26
C THR A 360 -31.48 -11.92 7.96
N LEU A 361 -30.50 -11.44 7.20
CA LEU A 361 -29.36 -10.68 7.72
C LEU A 361 -29.60 -9.17 7.65
N THR A 362 -30.39 -8.71 6.68
CA THR A 362 -30.80 -7.31 6.57
C THR A 362 -31.88 -6.99 7.61
N PRO A 363 -31.80 -5.87 8.36
CA PRO A 363 -32.87 -5.48 9.26
C PRO A 363 -34.16 -5.25 8.45
N LEU A 364 -35.27 -5.84 8.89
CA LEU A 364 -36.60 -5.73 8.26
C LEU A 364 -37.15 -4.27 8.16
N ILE A 365 -36.39 -3.27 8.61
CA ILE A 365 -36.88 -1.93 8.96
C ILE A 365 -36.90 -0.96 7.77
N ALA A 366 -36.14 -1.18 6.70
CA ALA A 366 -36.05 -0.21 5.59
C ALA A 366 -37.16 -0.30 4.51
N VAL A 367 -38.13 -1.23 4.63
CA VAL A 367 -39.19 -1.38 3.61
C VAL A 367 -40.60 -1.08 4.13
N PHE A 368 -40.77 -0.82 5.43
CA PHE A 368 -42.06 -0.47 6.02
C PHE A 368 -42.24 1.01 6.38
N LEU A 369 -41.21 1.85 6.18
CA LEU A 369 -41.28 3.29 6.47
C LEU A 369 -41.17 4.11 5.18
N ASN A 370 -42.34 4.42 4.63
CA ASN A 370 -42.68 5.42 3.61
C ASN A 370 -41.66 6.56 3.39
N THR A 371 -40.51 6.26 2.76
CA THR A 371 -39.53 7.26 2.30
C THR A 371 -39.10 6.92 0.88
N SER A 372 -39.91 7.38 -0.08
CA SER A 372 -39.65 7.61 -1.52
C SER A 372 -39.08 6.53 -2.46
N THR A 373 -38.65 5.33 -2.03
CA THR A 373 -38.20 4.28 -2.98
C THR A 373 -38.99 2.99 -2.80
N GLN A 374 -40.19 2.92 -3.37
CA GLN A 374 -40.75 1.61 -3.72
C GLN A 374 -39.82 0.96 -4.74
N LEU A 375 -39.17 -0.15 -4.38
CA LEU A 375 -38.34 -0.88 -5.35
C LEU A 375 -39.28 -1.50 -6.40
N GLY A 376 -38.92 -1.33 -7.68
CA GLY A 376 -39.63 -1.99 -8.77
C GLY A 376 -39.55 -3.52 -8.63
N LEU A 377 -40.52 -4.23 -9.21
CA LEU A 377 -40.60 -5.70 -9.17
C LEU A 377 -39.66 -6.40 -10.16
N SER A 378 -38.84 -5.64 -10.89
CA SER A 378 -37.89 -6.19 -11.85
C SER A 378 -36.64 -5.30 -11.92
N GLY A 379 -35.58 -5.78 -12.56
CA GLY A 379 -34.38 -5.01 -12.87
C GLY A 379 -33.11 -5.86 -12.82
N ASN A 380 -32.00 -5.28 -13.26
CA ASN A 380 -30.69 -5.88 -13.07
C ASN A 380 -30.35 -5.88 -11.59
N MET A 381 -30.04 -7.06 -11.06
CA MET A 381 -29.66 -7.25 -9.67
C MET A 381 -28.24 -7.80 -9.62
N ARG A 382 -27.42 -7.24 -8.73
CA ARG A 382 -26.03 -7.65 -8.52
C ARG A 382 -25.82 -7.98 -7.04
N PHE A 383 -25.31 -9.18 -6.79
CA PHE A 383 -24.94 -9.67 -5.47
C PHE A 383 -23.43 -9.84 -5.40
N GLU A 384 -22.81 -9.08 -4.51
CA GLU A 384 -21.38 -9.13 -4.26
C GLU A 384 -21.10 -9.73 -2.90
N VAL A 385 -20.17 -10.67 -2.86
CA VAL A 385 -19.72 -11.34 -1.64
C VAL A 385 -18.21 -11.23 -1.60
N PHE A 386 -17.68 -10.34 -0.74
CA PHE A 386 -16.24 -10.12 -0.58
C PHE A 386 -15.84 -10.31 0.89
N GLY A 387 -15.09 -11.37 1.19
CA GLY A 387 -14.75 -11.72 2.57
C GLY A 387 -16.02 -11.98 3.40
N ALA A 388 -16.33 -11.11 4.36
CA ALA A 388 -17.57 -11.18 5.15
C ALA A 388 -18.65 -10.19 4.66
N THR A 389 -18.31 -9.28 3.74
CA THR A 389 -19.18 -8.20 3.29
C THR A 389 -20.08 -8.71 2.17
N LEU A 390 -21.39 -8.57 2.36
CA LEU A 390 -22.44 -8.99 1.43
C LEU A 390 -23.18 -7.73 0.96
N LYS A 391 -23.08 -7.39 -0.33
CA LYS A 391 -23.73 -6.21 -0.91
C LYS A 391 -24.74 -6.61 -1.97
N LEU A 392 -25.93 -6.04 -1.91
CA LEU A 392 -26.99 -6.22 -2.89
C LEU A 392 -27.29 -4.90 -3.57
N PHE A 393 -27.18 -4.88 -4.89
CA PHE A 393 -27.50 -3.76 -5.75
C PHE A 393 -28.71 -4.08 -6.62
N LEU A 394 -29.51 -3.05 -6.91
CA LEU A 394 -30.60 -3.10 -7.89
C LEU A 394 -30.48 -1.88 -8.81
N ARG A 395 -30.33 -2.12 -10.13
CA ARG A 395 -30.05 -1.08 -11.14
C ARG A 395 -28.83 -0.23 -10.74
N ASP A 396 -27.76 -0.89 -10.31
CA ASP A 396 -26.51 -0.28 -9.81
C ASP A 396 -26.64 0.57 -8.53
N THR A 397 -27.82 0.67 -7.94
CA THR A 397 -28.00 1.31 -6.63
C THR A 397 -27.80 0.28 -5.51
N LEU A 398 -26.91 0.55 -4.56
CA LEU A 398 -26.75 -0.27 -3.36
C LEU A 398 -28.04 -0.20 -2.53
N VAL A 399 -28.73 -1.34 -2.37
CA VAL A 399 -30.00 -1.43 -1.62
C VAL A 399 -29.87 -2.18 -0.30
N ALA A 400 -28.81 -2.97 -0.11
CA ALA A 400 -28.50 -3.58 1.17
C ALA A 400 -27.01 -3.93 1.29
N VAL A 401 -26.46 -3.78 2.50
CA VAL A 401 -25.14 -4.28 2.87
C VAL A 401 -25.19 -4.90 4.26
N VAL A 402 -24.51 -6.03 4.46
CA VAL A 402 -24.38 -6.69 5.75
C VAL A 402 -23.04 -7.43 5.86
N ASN A 403 -22.53 -7.60 7.07
CA ASN A 403 -21.37 -8.44 7.34
C ASN A 403 -21.79 -9.75 7.97
N ASP A 404 -21.40 -10.86 7.37
CA ASP A 404 -21.62 -12.20 7.90
C ASP A 404 -20.47 -13.12 7.51
N SER A 405 -19.93 -13.83 8.49
CA SER A 405 -18.78 -14.72 8.33
C SER A 405 -19.12 -16.18 8.61
N ALA A 406 -20.40 -16.57 8.52
CA ALA A 406 -20.82 -17.93 8.83
C ALA A 406 -20.52 -18.94 7.72
N LEU A 407 -20.44 -18.50 6.46
CA LEU A 407 -20.02 -19.31 5.32
C LEU A 407 -18.75 -18.69 4.72
N THR A 408 -17.57 -19.24 5.01
CA THR A 408 -16.27 -18.67 4.59
C THR A 408 -15.58 -19.45 3.48
N ALA A 409 -15.97 -20.71 3.26
CA ALA A 409 -15.39 -21.54 2.20
C ALA A 409 -15.90 -21.11 0.81
N ALA A 410 -15.12 -21.42 -0.22
CA ALA A 410 -15.57 -21.30 -1.60
C ALA A 410 -16.81 -22.17 -1.81
N GLY A 411 -17.75 -21.68 -2.62
CA GLY A 411 -18.93 -22.46 -2.98
C GLY A 411 -19.55 -22.00 -4.29
N LEU A 412 -20.46 -22.81 -4.82
CA LEU A 412 -21.07 -22.57 -6.11
C LEU A 412 -21.92 -21.29 -6.10
N VAL A 413 -22.07 -20.70 -7.28
CA VAL A 413 -23.02 -19.61 -7.55
C VAL A 413 -24.26 -20.13 -8.25
N GLY A 414 -25.33 -19.32 -8.27
CA GLY A 414 -26.53 -19.69 -9.03
C GLY A 414 -27.75 -18.83 -8.73
N ILE A 415 -28.93 -19.44 -8.91
CA ILE A 415 -30.23 -18.77 -8.72
C ILE A 415 -31.15 -19.59 -7.81
N ARG A 416 -31.89 -18.90 -6.94
CA ARG A 416 -32.97 -19.48 -6.12
C ARG A 416 -34.22 -18.64 -6.22
N SER A 417 -35.36 -19.30 -6.43
CA SER A 417 -36.65 -18.64 -6.67
C SER A 417 -37.84 -19.56 -6.42
N ASN A 418 -39.04 -18.98 -6.48
CA ASN A 418 -40.31 -19.70 -6.52
C ASN A 418 -41.06 -19.44 -7.85
N ALA A 419 -42.27 -19.99 -7.96
CA ALA A 419 -43.03 -20.01 -9.20
C ALA A 419 -43.37 -18.60 -9.71
N GLY A 420 -43.19 -18.38 -11.01
CA GLY A 420 -43.53 -17.14 -11.69
C GLY A 420 -42.44 -16.07 -11.71
N ALA A 421 -41.31 -16.27 -11.01
CA ALA A 421 -40.14 -15.42 -11.17
C ALA A 421 -39.36 -15.78 -12.44
N THR A 422 -38.71 -14.79 -13.05
CA THR A 422 -37.88 -15.00 -14.24
C THR A 422 -36.49 -14.40 -14.10
N PHE A 423 -35.52 -14.97 -14.80
CA PHE A 423 -34.15 -14.48 -14.90
C PHE A 423 -33.73 -14.32 -16.37
N ASN A 424 -32.89 -13.33 -16.64
CA ASN A 424 -32.16 -13.17 -17.89
C ASN A 424 -30.71 -12.72 -17.62
N ASN A 425 -29.83 -12.87 -18.60
CA ASN A 425 -28.46 -12.34 -18.59
C ASN A 425 -27.69 -12.65 -17.29
N PHE A 426 -27.72 -13.91 -16.84
CA PHE A 426 -26.95 -14.33 -15.67
C PHE A 426 -25.46 -14.18 -15.97
N ASN A 427 -24.71 -13.62 -15.04
CA ASN A 427 -23.26 -13.51 -15.11
C ASN A 427 -22.63 -13.67 -13.72
N ALA A 428 -21.54 -14.40 -13.63
CA ALA A 428 -20.74 -14.56 -12.42
C ALA A 428 -19.25 -14.37 -12.75
N VAL A 429 -18.58 -13.58 -11.92
CA VAL A 429 -17.16 -13.28 -12.06
C VAL A 429 -16.48 -13.31 -10.70
N GLN A 430 -15.32 -13.95 -10.62
CA GLN A 430 -14.49 -13.95 -9.42
C GLN A 430 -14.01 -12.51 -9.13
N HIS A 431 -14.15 -12.09 -7.88
CA HIS A 431 -13.59 -10.82 -7.42
C HIS A 431 -12.24 -11.08 -6.76
N ALA A 432 -11.22 -10.30 -7.11
CA ALA A 432 -9.95 -10.38 -6.41
C ALA A 432 -9.66 -9.13 -5.59
N PRO A 433 -9.02 -9.31 -4.42
CA PRO A 433 -8.44 -8.18 -3.73
C PRO A 433 -7.31 -7.60 -4.58
N GLY A 434 -7.22 -6.28 -4.64
CA GLY A 434 -6.03 -5.61 -5.17
C GLY A 434 -4.81 -5.96 -4.31
N LEU A 435 -3.68 -6.25 -4.94
CA LEU A 435 -2.46 -6.55 -4.22
C LEU A 435 -1.49 -5.40 -4.21
N GLY A 436 -1.04 -5.08 -3.00
CA GLY A 436 0.24 -4.44 -2.76
C GLY A 436 0.23 -2.97 -3.14
N ILE A 437 0.70 -2.18 -2.20
CA ILE A 437 0.97 -0.78 -2.43
C ILE A 437 2.46 -0.58 -2.22
N PRO A 438 3.13 0.26 -3.00
CA PRO A 438 4.48 0.72 -2.69
C PRO A 438 4.59 1.17 -1.23
N SER A 439 5.80 1.49 -0.79
CA SER A 439 6.06 2.16 0.49
C SER A 439 5.36 3.52 0.65
N THR A 440 4.42 3.89 -0.24
CA THR A 440 3.50 5.02 -0.20
C THR A 440 2.23 4.68 -0.99
N PHE A 441 1.03 5.07 -0.51
CA PHE A 441 -0.25 4.97 -1.22
C PHE A 441 -0.90 6.35 -1.40
N SER A 442 -1.67 6.52 -2.47
CA SER A 442 -2.64 7.61 -2.59
C SER A 442 -3.87 7.17 -3.36
N ASP A 443 -5.04 7.70 -2.98
CA ASP A 443 -6.31 7.54 -3.67
C ASP A 443 -7.07 8.88 -3.67
N ASP A 444 -7.49 9.32 -4.86
CA ASP A 444 -8.32 10.51 -5.06
C ASP A 444 -9.80 10.18 -5.28
N PHE A 445 -10.16 8.90 -5.19
CA PHE A 445 -11.52 8.37 -5.40
C PHE A 445 -12.18 8.81 -6.71
N SER A 446 -11.39 9.19 -7.72
CA SER A 446 -11.88 9.67 -9.02
C SER A 446 -11.30 8.91 -10.22
N THR A 447 -10.13 8.28 -10.07
CA THR A 447 -9.36 7.75 -11.21
C THR A 447 -9.37 6.22 -11.36
N SER A 448 -9.62 5.45 -10.28
CA SER A 448 -9.56 3.97 -10.31
C SER A 448 -10.62 3.34 -9.40
N ASN A 449 -11.85 3.84 -9.51
CA ASN A 449 -12.98 3.37 -8.70
C ASN A 449 -13.45 2.00 -9.19
N TYR A 450 -13.90 1.15 -8.28
CA TYR A 450 -14.42 -0.15 -8.68
C TYR A 450 -15.83 -0.03 -9.25
N SER A 451 -16.07 -0.72 -10.36
CA SER A 451 -17.40 -0.91 -10.93
C SER A 451 -17.77 -2.38 -10.80
N GLY A 452 -18.65 -2.70 -9.85
CA GLY A 452 -19.15 -4.06 -9.68
C GLY A 452 -19.85 -4.62 -10.92
N ALA A 453 -20.51 -3.76 -11.73
CA ALA A 453 -21.18 -4.18 -12.97
C ALA A 453 -20.23 -4.79 -14.00
N THR A 454 -19.00 -4.27 -14.05
CA THR A 454 -17.95 -4.73 -14.98
C THR A 454 -16.88 -5.56 -14.27
N ASN A 455 -16.88 -5.63 -12.93
CA ASN A 455 -15.83 -6.21 -12.09
C ASN A 455 -14.42 -5.67 -12.44
N LEU A 456 -14.35 -4.38 -12.78
CA LEU A 456 -13.13 -3.70 -13.23
C LEU A 456 -13.06 -2.27 -12.68
N PRO A 457 -11.86 -1.69 -12.50
CA PRO A 457 -11.73 -0.27 -12.24
C PRO A 457 -12.27 0.59 -13.38
N SER A 458 -12.85 1.73 -13.04
CA SER A 458 -13.48 2.69 -13.95
C SER A 458 -13.53 4.07 -13.31
N THR A 459 -13.38 5.12 -14.11
CA THR A 459 -13.60 6.51 -13.66
C THR A 459 -15.08 6.80 -13.31
N THR A 460 -15.99 5.91 -13.70
CA THR A 460 -17.41 5.98 -13.37
C THR A 460 -17.82 4.93 -12.33
N GLY A 461 -16.86 4.20 -11.75
CA GLY A 461 -17.12 3.27 -10.66
C GLY A 461 -17.68 4.00 -9.44
N SER A 462 -18.65 3.38 -8.77
CA SER A 462 -19.36 3.93 -7.61
C SER A 462 -18.94 3.29 -6.29
N GLU A 463 -17.87 2.49 -6.29
CA GLU A 463 -17.40 1.72 -5.14
C GLU A 463 -15.89 1.90 -4.98
N LEU A 464 -15.38 1.71 -3.75
CA LEU A 464 -13.94 1.79 -3.48
C LEU A 464 -13.14 0.88 -4.41
N GLY A 465 -12.03 1.39 -4.94
CA GLY A 465 -11.14 0.64 -5.81
C GLY A 465 -10.59 -0.64 -5.14
N LEU A 466 -10.05 -1.55 -5.96
CA LEU A 466 -9.60 -2.89 -5.51
C LEU A 466 -8.52 -2.88 -4.43
N ASN A 467 -7.83 -1.77 -4.23
CA ASN A 467 -6.85 -1.60 -3.16
C ASN A 467 -7.48 -1.56 -1.76
N TRP A 468 -8.80 -1.33 -1.68
CA TRP A 468 -9.54 -1.27 -0.43
C TRP A 468 -10.23 -2.58 -0.12
N LYS A 469 -10.40 -2.82 1.18
CA LYS A 469 -11.23 -3.87 1.75
C LYS A 469 -12.20 -3.26 2.72
N GLU A 470 -13.48 -3.37 2.41
CA GLU A 470 -14.57 -3.00 3.31
C GLU A 470 -14.66 -4.05 4.42
N GLN A 471 -14.38 -3.63 5.65
CA GLN A 471 -14.43 -4.47 6.85
C GLN A 471 -15.81 -4.41 7.50
N VAL A 472 -16.47 -3.24 7.42
CA VAL A 472 -17.83 -2.99 7.86
C VAL A 472 -18.49 -1.99 6.92
N GLY A 473 -19.79 -2.15 6.67
CA GLY A 473 -20.55 -1.24 5.81
C GLY A 473 -20.02 -1.20 4.37
N ALA A 474 -20.27 -0.09 3.69
CA ALA A 474 -19.73 0.18 2.35
C ALA A 474 -19.63 1.69 2.10
N TYR A 475 -18.57 2.11 1.41
CA TYR A 475 -18.43 3.50 0.97
C TYR A 475 -18.92 3.66 -0.47
N GLY A 476 -19.85 4.58 -0.68
CA GLY A 476 -20.32 4.96 -2.01
C GLY A 476 -19.42 6.04 -2.61
N LEU A 477 -18.94 5.84 -3.84
CA LEU A 477 -18.16 6.84 -4.56
C LEU A 477 -19.04 7.72 -5.45
N ALA A 478 -18.96 9.03 -5.24
CA ALA A 478 -19.64 10.01 -6.07
C ALA A 478 -18.87 11.33 -6.09
N SER A 479 -18.71 11.91 -7.28
CA SER A 479 -18.04 13.22 -7.48
C SER A 479 -16.60 13.29 -6.92
N GLY A 480 -15.85 12.19 -6.96
CA GLY A 480 -14.49 12.12 -6.41
C GLY A 480 -14.44 11.98 -4.89
N LEU A 481 -15.56 11.66 -4.23
CA LEU A 481 -15.63 11.51 -2.78
C LEU A 481 -16.00 10.08 -2.40
N ALA A 482 -15.36 9.54 -1.35
CA ALA A 482 -15.83 8.36 -0.65
C ALA A 482 -16.83 8.76 0.44
N ASN A 483 -18.11 8.49 0.21
CA ASN A 483 -19.22 8.87 1.08
C ASN A 483 -19.61 7.69 1.99
N SER A 484 -19.80 8.01 3.26
CA SER A 484 -20.34 7.10 4.26
C SER A 484 -21.82 7.39 4.43
N ASP A 485 -22.67 6.47 3.97
CA ASP A 485 -24.13 6.60 4.00
C ASP A 485 -24.77 5.64 5.01
N THR A 486 -24.00 4.71 5.57
CA THR A 486 -24.53 3.73 6.53
C THR A 486 -24.23 4.14 7.98
N SER A 487 -24.78 3.40 8.95
CA SER A 487 -24.55 3.68 10.37
C SER A 487 -23.08 3.54 10.79
N LEU A 488 -22.29 2.76 10.05
CA LEU A 488 -20.87 2.51 10.32
C LEU A 488 -20.21 1.94 9.07
N ASP A 489 -19.20 2.64 8.56
CA ASP A 489 -18.37 2.17 7.44
C ASP A 489 -16.90 2.12 7.89
N VAL A 490 -16.23 1.01 7.59
CA VAL A 490 -14.80 0.79 7.88
C VAL A 490 -14.18 0.16 6.64
N ALA A 491 -13.18 0.83 6.07
CA ALA A 491 -12.42 0.30 4.94
C ALA A 491 -10.92 0.41 5.23
N THR A 492 -10.18 -0.64 4.90
CA THR A 492 -8.73 -0.72 5.11
C THR A 492 -8.04 -1.16 3.83
N LEU A 493 -6.77 -0.84 3.68
CA LEU A 493 -6.01 -1.23 2.50
C LEU A 493 -5.66 -2.73 2.49
N ASN A 494 -5.75 -3.34 1.32
CA ASN A 494 -5.27 -4.69 1.07
C ASN A 494 -3.74 -4.72 1.07
N ALA A 495 -3.18 -5.79 1.66
CA ALA A 495 -1.74 -6.08 1.68
C ALA A 495 -0.82 -5.00 2.30
N VAL A 496 -1.36 -3.97 2.94
CA VAL A 496 -0.58 -3.05 3.78
C VAL A 496 -0.54 -3.57 5.22
N SER A 497 0.66 -3.73 5.75
CA SER A 497 0.88 -4.08 7.15
C SER A 497 2.10 -3.33 7.68
N VAL A 498 1.86 -2.19 8.34
CA VAL A 498 2.91 -1.28 8.79
C VAL A 498 2.73 -0.92 10.24
N ALA A 499 3.87 -0.69 10.90
CA ALA A 499 3.90 -0.25 12.28
C ALA A 499 3.91 1.28 12.37
N ASN A 500 4.94 1.91 11.83
CA ASN A 500 5.09 3.35 11.88
C ASN A 500 4.54 3.94 10.59
N VAL A 501 3.58 4.85 10.70
CA VAL A 501 2.85 5.33 9.52
C VAL A 501 2.26 6.72 9.72
N VAL A 502 2.29 7.50 8.65
CA VAL A 502 1.44 8.67 8.46
C VAL A 502 0.27 8.26 7.58
N VAL A 503 -0.95 8.44 8.08
CA VAL A 503 -2.18 8.30 7.30
C VAL A 503 -2.77 9.70 7.14
N SER A 504 -3.22 10.06 5.95
CA SER A 504 -3.87 11.36 5.71
C SER A 504 -5.07 11.22 4.78
N GLY A 505 -6.01 12.15 4.88
CA GLY A 505 -7.14 12.27 3.97
C GLY A 505 -7.92 13.54 4.27
N ASP A 506 -8.49 14.12 3.23
CA ASP A 506 -9.41 15.24 3.37
C ASP A 506 -10.75 14.70 3.86
N ILE A 507 -11.33 15.36 4.86
CA ILE A 507 -12.60 14.97 5.47
C ILE A 507 -13.64 16.06 5.31
N SER A 508 -14.92 15.67 5.28
CA SER A 508 -16.07 16.56 5.47
C SER A 508 -17.10 15.88 6.35
N LEU A 509 -17.71 16.64 7.27
CA LEU A 509 -18.69 16.13 8.24
C LEU A 509 -19.99 16.94 8.21
N ALA A 510 -21.11 16.22 8.14
CA ALA A 510 -22.42 16.68 8.54
C ALA A 510 -22.58 16.77 10.07
N THR A 511 -23.72 17.29 10.52
CA THR A 511 -24.05 17.30 11.96
C THR A 511 -24.29 15.88 12.46
N ASN A 512 -23.77 15.54 13.63
CA ASN A 512 -23.86 14.21 14.26
C ASN A 512 -23.15 13.08 13.51
N SER A 513 -22.16 13.40 12.66
CA SER A 513 -21.30 12.41 12.02
C SER A 513 -19.88 12.39 12.61
N ALA A 514 -19.09 11.39 12.23
CA ALA A 514 -17.69 11.23 12.60
C ALA A 514 -16.90 10.70 11.40
N ALA A 515 -15.69 11.23 11.21
CA ALA A 515 -14.76 10.81 10.17
C ALA A 515 -13.36 10.71 10.77
N GLY A 516 -12.64 9.63 10.46
CA GLY A 516 -11.28 9.49 10.95
C GLY A 516 -10.48 8.43 10.22
N LEU A 517 -9.18 8.45 10.51
CA LEU A 517 -8.16 7.63 9.89
C LEU A 517 -7.81 6.46 10.81
N VAL A 518 -7.63 5.29 10.22
CA VAL A 518 -7.38 4.02 10.89
C VAL A 518 -5.91 3.65 10.75
N ALA A 519 -5.30 3.20 11.84
CA ALA A 519 -3.95 2.63 11.86
C ALA A 519 -3.90 1.38 12.76
N ARG A 520 -2.89 0.53 12.52
CA ARG A 520 -2.67 -0.74 13.27
C ARG A 520 -3.85 -1.72 13.20
N TYR A 521 -4.67 -1.63 12.15
CA TYR A 521 -5.84 -2.49 12.00
C TYR A 521 -5.45 -3.97 11.88
N SER A 522 -6.15 -4.84 12.59
CA SER A 522 -5.99 -6.30 12.46
C SER A 522 -7.29 -7.08 12.70
N GLY A 523 -7.43 -8.22 12.03
CA GLY A 523 -8.60 -9.09 12.16
C GLY A 523 -9.71 -8.75 11.17
N THR A 524 -10.96 -8.74 11.64
CA THR A 524 -12.17 -8.54 10.83
C THR A 524 -13.19 -7.67 11.56
N GLY A 525 -14.03 -6.97 10.80
CA GLY A 525 -15.06 -6.08 11.33
C GLY A 525 -14.49 -4.81 11.98
N ASP A 526 -15.24 -4.19 12.89
CA ASP A 526 -14.86 -2.96 13.58
C ASP A 526 -14.03 -3.25 14.86
N GLN A 527 -12.83 -3.81 14.71
CA GLN A 527 -12.00 -4.30 15.82
C GLN A 527 -10.50 -4.04 15.63
N ASN A 528 -9.76 -3.95 16.75
CA ASN A 528 -8.29 -3.90 16.83
C ASN A 528 -7.64 -2.80 15.99
N MET A 529 -7.78 -1.54 16.39
CA MET A 529 -7.21 -0.40 15.67
C MET A 529 -6.99 0.81 16.58
N TYR A 530 -6.11 1.72 16.16
CA TYR A 530 -6.20 3.12 16.56
C TYR A 530 -7.03 3.90 15.55
N TRP A 531 -7.83 4.84 16.05
CA TRP A 531 -8.67 5.70 15.23
C TRP A 531 -8.52 7.15 15.67
N GLY A 532 -7.88 7.96 14.82
CA GLY A 532 -7.77 9.41 14.99
C GLY A 532 -8.87 10.10 14.17
N ALA A 533 -9.79 10.79 14.84
CA ALA A 533 -11.05 11.22 14.24
C ALA A 533 -11.50 12.61 14.66
N ILE A 534 -12.31 13.23 13.81
CA ILE A 534 -13.19 14.33 14.20
C ILE A 534 -14.58 13.73 14.45
N VAL A 535 -15.15 14.02 15.61
CA VAL A 535 -16.51 13.60 16.00
C VAL A 535 -17.37 14.85 16.16
N ASN A 536 -18.43 14.97 15.36
CA ASN A 536 -19.43 16.02 15.51
C ASN A 536 -20.55 15.54 16.44
N VAL A 537 -20.83 16.29 17.51
CA VAL A 537 -21.96 16.05 18.40
C VAL A 537 -22.76 17.34 18.52
N ASN A 538 -24.01 17.33 18.06
CA ASN A 538 -24.90 18.49 18.06
C ASN A 538 -24.27 19.74 17.42
N GLY A 539 -23.50 19.57 16.35
CA GLY A 539 -22.85 20.66 15.62
C GLY A 539 -21.49 21.09 16.20
N GLN A 540 -21.04 20.49 17.30
CA GLN A 540 -19.73 20.76 17.90
C GLN A 540 -18.73 19.66 17.51
N ASN A 541 -17.54 20.05 17.05
CA ASN A 541 -16.49 19.12 16.63
C ASN A 541 -15.50 18.85 17.75
N PHE A 542 -15.16 17.58 17.93
CA PHE A 542 -14.16 17.10 18.88
C PHE A 542 -13.08 16.32 18.14
N ALA A 543 -11.83 16.71 18.31
CA ALA A 543 -10.69 15.91 17.86
C ALA A 543 -10.45 14.81 18.88
N CYS A 544 -10.49 13.55 18.47
CA CYS A 544 -10.43 12.41 19.36
C CYS A 544 -9.42 11.38 18.85
N ILE A 545 -8.74 10.70 19.78
CA ILE A 545 -7.97 9.49 19.47
C ILE A 545 -8.56 8.36 20.31
N PHE A 546 -8.94 7.28 19.64
CA PHE A 546 -9.47 6.08 20.27
C PHE A 546 -8.56 4.88 20.03
N ARG A 547 -8.61 3.94 20.96
CA ARG A 547 -8.10 2.58 20.82
C ARG A 547 -9.27 1.60 20.84
N ASN A 548 -9.27 0.64 19.93
CA ASN A 548 -10.16 -0.52 19.97
C ASN A 548 -9.33 -1.79 20.13
N VAL A 549 -9.64 -2.61 21.14
CA VAL A 549 -9.05 -3.96 21.30
C VAL A 549 -10.21 -4.95 21.46
N ALA A 550 -10.29 -5.94 20.58
CA ALA A 550 -11.33 -6.97 20.56
C ALA A 550 -12.77 -6.38 20.64
N GLY A 551 -13.03 -5.29 19.93
CA GLY A 551 -14.33 -4.60 19.88
C GLY A 551 -14.59 -3.64 21.04
N THR A 552 -13.69 -3.55 22.03
CA THR A 552 -13.82 -2.63 23.16
C THR A 552 -13.13 -1.31 22.86
N TRP A 553 -13.92 -0.24 22.75
CA TRP A 553 -13.44 1.12 22.49
C TRP A 553 -13.02 1.84 23.78
N SER A 554 -11.84 2.47 23.76
CA SER A 554 -11.31 3.35 24.81
C SER A 554 -10.94 4.70 24.20
N LEU A 555 -11.49 5.80 24.74
CA LEU A 555 -11.05 7.15 24.39
C LEU A 555 -9.72 7.44 25.07
N LEU A 556 -8.68 7.73 24.29
CA LEU A 556 -7.35 8.06 24.81
C LEU A 556 -7.19 9.56 25.05
N THR A 557 -7.74 10.39 24.14
CA THR A 557 -7.72 11.85 24.28
C THR A 557 -8.88 12.49 23.52
N SER A 558 -9.30 13.69 23.96
CA SER A 558 -10.17 14.57 23.18
C SER A 558 -9.75 16.03 23.29
N SER A 559 -10.10 16.89 22.31
CA SER A 559 -9.83 18.33 22.36
C SER A 559 -10.50 19.07 23.54
N THR A 560 -11.41 18.42 24.29
CA THR A 560 -11.91 18.98 25.57
C THR A 560 -10.88 18.91 26.72
N THR A 561 -9.85 18.07 26.58
CA THR A 561 -8.78 17.88 27.57
C THR A 561 -7.46 18.59 27.21
N LEU A 562 -7.30 19.05 25.97
CA LEU A 562 -6.18 19.92 25.58
C LEU A 562 -6.52 21.40 25.83
N ILE A 563 -6.11 21.90 26.99
CA ILE A 563 -5.58 23.27 27.18
C ILE A 563 -6.47 24.40 26.61
N GLY A 564 -7.34 25.00 27.44
CA GLY A 564 -7.65 26.45 27.48
C GLY A 564 -7.99 27.24 26.20
N SER A 565 -8.11 26.61 25.03
CA SER A 565 -8.33 27.28 23.75
C SER A 565 -9.70 26.90 23.22
N ASN A 566 -10.54 27.93 23.12
CA ASN A 566 -11.86 27.90 22.50
C ASN A 566 -11.74 27.83 20.97
N THR A 567 -10.81 27.04 20.44
CA THR A 567 -10.54 26.98 18.99
C THR A 567 -11.45 25.93 18.39
N ALA A 568 -12.48 26.37 17.68
CA ALA A 568 -13.41 25.50 16.98
C ALA A 568 -12.62 24.59 16.01
N VAL A 569 -12.71 23.27 16.21
CA VAL A 569 -12.19 22.29 15.25
C VAL A 569 -13.05 22.37 14.00
N GLY A 570 -12.44 22.48 12.81
CA GLY A 570 -13.18 22.54 11.55
C GLY A 570 -13.95 21.24 11.26
N SER A 571 -15.05 21.33 10.52
CA SER A 571 -15.80 20.17 9.99
C SER A 571 -15.30 19.70 8.62
N THR A 572 -14.29 20.38 8.07
CA THR A 572 -13.64 20.07 6.80
C THR A 572 -12.13 20.32 6.89
N GLY A 573 -11.36 19.64 6.04
CA GLY A 573 -9.92 19.87 5.88
C GLY A 573 -9.10 18.60 5.83
N THR A 574 -7.78 18.75 5.69
CA THR A 574 -6.84 17.63 5.64
C THR A 574 -6.59 17.12 7.05
N LEU A 575 -7.11 15.92 7.34
CA LEU A 575 -6.80 15.19 8.55
C LEU A 575 -5.52 14.39 8.33
N ARG A 576 -4.62 14.39 9.31
CA ARG A 576 -3.40 13.58 9.30
C ARG A 576 -3.25 12.89 10.64
N PHE A 577 -3.12 11.57 10.61
CA PHE A 577 -2.94 10.73 11.79
C PHE A 577 -1.58 10.02 11.72
N GLU A 578 -0.73 10.34 12.67
CA GLU A 578 0.62 9.78 12.79
C GLU A 578 0.66 8.78 13.94
N VAL A 579 1.18 7.59 13.65
CA VAL A 579 1.31 6.50 14.62
C VAL A 579 2.73 5.97 14.56
N PHE A 580 3.56 6.34 15.53
CA PHE A 580 4.97 5.96 15.62
C PHE A 580 5.25 5.33 16.98
N GLY A 581 5.59 4.04 17.02
CA GLY A 581 5.73 3.31 18.28
C GLY A 581 4.43 3.44 19.11
N SER A 582 4.54 4.06 20.29
CA SER A 582 3.40 4.37 21.17
C SER A 582 2.81 5.77 20.97
N SER A 583 3.47 6.65 20.22
CA SER A 583 3.04 8.03 19.98
C SER A 583 1.94 8.09 18.93
N LEU A 584 0.82 8.73 19.27
CA LEU A 584 -0.35 8.92 18.41
C LEU A 584 -0.63 10.42 18.31
N LYS A 585 -0.56 11.00 17.11
CA LYS A 585 -0.83 12.43 16.90
C LYS A 585 -1.84 12.65 15.79
N LEU A 586 -2.77 13.56 16.01
CA LEU A 586 -3.80 13.94 15.05
C LEU A 586 -3.65 15.42 14.72
N PHE A 587 -3.57 15.71 13.43
CA PHE A 587 -3.47 17.05 12.89
C PHE A 587 -4.65 17.37 11.97
N LEU A 588 -5.08 18.62 11.96
CA LEU A 588 -6.04 19.16 10.98
C LEU A 588 -5.44 20.40 10.33
N ASN A 589 -5.35 20.41 8.99
CA ASN A 589 -4.75 21.49 8.20
C ASN A 589 -3.34 21.86 8.71
N GLY A 590 -2.54 20.84 9.08
CA GLY A 590 -1.18 20.99 9.60
C GLY A 590 -1.08 21.38 11.09
N SER A 591 -2.18 21.72 11.76
CA SER A 591 -2.16 22.01 13.20
C SER A 591 -2.37 20.75 14.02
N LEU A 592 -1.53 20.50 15.04
CA LEU A 592 -1.76 19.43 16.01
C LEU A 592 -3.02 19.74 16.83
N ILE A 593 -3.99 18.83 16.82
CA ILE A 593 -5.30 19.00 17.47
C ILE A 593 -5.58 17.96 18.55
N ALA A 594 -4.89 16.81 18.54
CA ALA A 594 -4.95 15.82 19.61
C ALA A 594 -3.68 14.96 19.61
N PHE A 595 -3.27 14.46 20.77
CA PHE A 595 -2.20 13.45 20.89
C PHE A 595 -2.45 12.52 22.08
N ALA A 596 -1.90 11.31 22.02
CA ALA A 596 -1.94 10.30 23.08
C ALA A 596 -0.74 9.36 22.98
N TYR A 597 -0.51 8.60 24.06
CA TYR A 597 0.48 7.54 24.12
C TYR A 597 -0.18 6.23 24.50
N ASP A 598 0.03 5.20 23.70
CA ASP A 598 -0.53 3.89 23.94
C ASP A 598 0.33 2.78 23.31
N SER A 599 0.63 1.75 24.08
CA SER A 599 1.48 0.63 23.66
C SER A 599 0.73 -0.70 23.58
N MET A 600 -0.61 -0.68 23.52
CA MET A 600 -1.40 -1.91 23.45
C MET A 600 -1.40 -2.54 22.05
N LEU A 601 -1.33 -1.74 20.98
CA LEU A 601 -1.32 -2.23 19.58
C LEU A 601 0.05 -1.96 18.94
N THR A 602 1.04 -2.79 19.25
CA THR A 602 2.43 -2.63 18.78
C THR A 602 2.76 -3.38 17.49
N ALA A 603 1.97 -4.37 17.11
CA ALA A 603 2.17 -5.13 15.88
C ALA A 603 1.87 -4.29 14.64
N PRO A 604 2.56 -4.50 13.51
CA PRO A 604 2.15 -3.93 12.23
C PRO A 604 0.72 -4.33 11.87
N GLY A 605 -0.01 -3.42 11.24
CA GLY A 605 -1.38 -3.67 10.79
C GLY A 605 -1.75 -2.82 9.59
N SER A 606 -2.95 -3.05 9.06
CA SER A 606 -3.47 -2.26 7.95
C SER A 606 -3.89 -0.85 8.42
N VAL A 607 -4.15 0.01 7.45
CA VAL A 607 -4.52 1.42 7.59
C VAL A 607 -5.75 1.69 6.73
N GLY A 608 -6.47 2.77 7.00
CA GLY A 608 -7.67 3.09 6.22
C GLY A 608 -8.53 4.21 6.80
N ILE A 609 -9.84 4.09 6.59
CA ILE A 609 -10.85 5.08 6.98
C ILE A 609 -11.98 4.42 7.78
N ARG A 610 -12.53 5.17 8.72
CA ARG A 610 -13.71 4.80 9.50
C ARG A 610 -14.60 6.01 9.74
N SER A 611 -15.90 5.82 9.53
CA SER A 611 -16.91 6.87 9.67
C SER A 611 -18.32 6.32 9.88
N ASN A 612 -19.28 7.23 10.01
CA ASN A 612 -20.71 6.96 9.94
C ASN A 612 -21.41 7.93 8.97
N SER A 613 -22.71 7.71 8.79
CA SER A 613 -23.58 8.46 7.88
C SER A 613 -23.37 9.97 7.94
N GLY A 614 -23.11 10.58 6.78
CA GLY A 614 -22.90 12.01 6.63
C GLY A 614 -21.44 12.46 6.74
N ALA A 615 -20.49 11.53 6.61
CA ALA A 615 -19.07 11.83 6.44
C ALA A 615 -18.62 11.52 5.00
N SER A 616 -17.63 12.27 4.50
CA SER A 616 -16.97 11.95 3.23
C SER A 616 -15.46 12.11 3.32
N PHE A 617 -14.74 11.39 2.46
CA PHE A 617 -13.29 11.44 2.31
C PHE A 617 -12.86 11.79 0.88
N ASP A 618 -11.74 12.48 0.75
CA ASP A 618 -11.02 12.74 -0.50
C ASP A 618 -9.49 12.64 -0.25
N ARG A 619 -8.69 12.51 -1.31
CA ARG A 619 -7.21 12.61 -1.30
C ARG A 619 -6.55 11.78 -0.20
N PHE A 620 -7.00 10.55 -0.01
CA PHE A 620 -6.44 9.65 0.98
C PHE A 620 -4.99 9.29 0.62
N SER A 621 -4.11 9.25 1.61
CA SER A 621 -2.72 8.85 1.41
C SER A 621 -2.12 8.15 2.62
N VAL A 622 -1.12 7.31 2.36
CA VAL A 622 -0.39 6.57 3.39
C VAL A 622 1.09 6.65 3.08
N VAL A 623 1.87 7.04 4.07
CA VAL A 623 3.33 7.06 3.99
C VAL A 623 3.88 6.28 5.18
N PRO A 624 4.31 5.01 4.99
CA PRO A 624 5.16 4.30 5.92
C PRO A 624 6.31 5.19 6.41
N HIS A 625 6.41 5.33 7.72
CA HIS A 625 7.49 6.07 8.33
C HIS A 625 8.68 5.14 8.49
N ALA A 626 9.86 5.60 8.06
CA ALA A 626 11.08 4.80 8.12
C ALA A 626 11.37 4.39 9.57
N ALA A 627 12.08 3.27 9.76
CA ALA A 627 12.62 2.98 11.08
C ALA A 627 13.54 4.14 11.50
N ALA A 628 13.38 4.62 12.72
CA ALA A 628 14.27 5.57 13.38
C ALA A 628 15.73 5.30 12.96
N LEU A 629 16.37 6.27 12.32
CA LEU A 629 17.79 6.14 11.99
C LEU A 629 18.58 5.98 13.30
N PRO A 630 19.60 5.10 13.38
CA PRO A 630 20.49 5.08 14.53
C PRO A 630 21.04 6.48 14.69
N GLY A 631 20.79 7.15 15.82
CA GLY A 631 21.07 8.57 15.94
C GLY A 631 22.54 8.84 15.72
N SER A 632 22.81 9.49 14.60
CA SER A 632 24.04 10.21 14.38
C SER A 632 23.66 11.68 14.40
N LEU A 633 23.39 12.24 15.58
CA LEU A 633 23.64 13.66 15.77
C LEU A 633 25.14 13.86 15.57
N GLY A 634 25.58 13.98 14.32
CA GLY A 634 26.99 14.19 13.96
C GLY A 634 27.49 15.59 14.35
N SER A 635 26.60 16.45 14.86
CA SER A 635 26.86 17.80 15.38
C SER A 635 25.61 18.36 16.10
N THR A 636 25.67 19.63 16.54
CA THR A 636 24.56 20.39 17.15
C THR A 636 23.34 20.52 16.23
N GLU A 637 22.16 20.15 16.73
CA GLU A 637 20.87 20.43 16.10
C GLU A 637 20.44 21.87 16.42
N THR A 638 20.00 22.61 15.40
CA THR A 638 19.59 24.03 15.48
C THR A 638 18.16 24.28 14.98
N PHE A 639 17.45 23.25 14.50
CA PHE A 639 16.09 23.28 13.96
C PHE A 639 15.89 24.24 12.77
N ASN A 640 16.95 24.51 12.00
CA ASN A 640 16.89 25.43 10.86
C ASN A 640 16.43 24.75 9.56
N SER A 641 17.10 23.66 9.18
CA SER A 641 16.94 22.98 7.88
C SER A 641 16.49 21.52 7.96
N THR A 642 16.51 20.93 9.15
CA THR A 642 16.17 19.53 9.43
C THR A 642 14.93 19.49 10.32
N ARG A 643 13.75 19.79 9.76
CA ARG A 643 12.47 19.67 10.46
C ARG A 643 11.58 18.69 9.73
N TYR A 644 10.97 17.79 10.48
CA TYR A 644 10.09 16.78 9.91
C TYR A 644 8.79 17.43 9.40
N ASP A 645 8.43 17.14 8.15
CA ASP A 645 7.23 17.70 7.53
C ASP A 645 5.95 16.92 7.85
N GLY A 646 6.09 15.65 8.21
CA GLY A 646 4.98 14.71 8.43
C GLY A 646 4.08 14.50 7.21
N VAL A 647 4.41 14.99 6.01
CA VAL A 647 3.58 14.86 4.81
C VAL A 647 4.27 13.99 3.77
N THR A 648 5.51 14.32 3.43
CA THR A 648 6.31 13.56 2.47
C THR A 648 7.26 12.59 3.16
N ASN A 649 7.25 12.56 4.50
CA ASN A 649 8.19 11.81 5.33
C ASN A 649 9.64 12.23 5.02
N THR A 650 9.85 13.54 4.86
CA THR A 650 11.16 14.15 4.64
C THR A 650 11.47 15.19 5.70
N GLU A 651 12.74 15.56 5.79
CA GLU A 651 13.22 16.65 6.62
C GLU A 651 13.61 17.83 5.75
N ASP A 652 12.98 18.98 5.99
CA ASP A 652 13.31 20.21 5.29
C ASP A 652 13.04 21.45 6.17
N SER A 653 13.18 22.65 5.59
CA SER A 653 12.92 23.92 6.29
C SER A 653 11.44 24.30 6.40
N SER A 654 10.52 23.51 5.83
CA SER A 654 9.07 23.73 5.93
C SER A 654 8.43 22.94 7.07
N GLY A 655 9.10 21.88 7.55
CA GLY A 655 8.62 21.05 8.64
C GLY A 655 8.33 21.81 9.94
N THR A 656 7.42 21.23 10.72
CA THR A 656 6.87 21.82 11.97
C THR A 656 7.06 20.91 13.18
N GLU A 657 7.73 19.78 13.01
CA GLU A 657 7.97 18.78 14.05
C GLU A 657 9.47 18.51 14.24
N LEU A 658 9.82 17.78 15.30
CA LEU A 658 11.20 17.35 15.54
C LEU A 658 11.69 16.43 14.42
N PRO A 659 12.98 16.49 14.04
CA PRO A 659 13.55 15.62 13.02
C PRO A 659 13.47 14.12 13.39
N LEU A 660 13.64 13.26 12.37
CA LEU A 660 13.46 11.80 12.41
C LEU A 660 14.43 11.07 13.33
N ASP A 661 15.53 11.72 13.72
CA ASP A 661 16.44 11.21 14.74
C ASP A 661 15.92 11.42 16.16
N TRP A 662 14.77 12.08 16.36
CA TRP A 662 14.07 12.19 17.64
C TRP A 662 12.87 11.23 17.72
N THR A 663 12.60 10.78 18.93
CA THR A 663 11.36 10.12 19.34
C THR A 663 10.71 10.91 20.46
N GLU A 664 9.46 11.32 20.28
CA GLU A 664 8.64 11.92 21.33
C GLU A 664 7.93 10.83 22.13
N HIS A 665 8.15 10.81 23.44
CA HIS A 665 7.56 9.85 24.37
C HIS A 665 6.41 10.45 25.17
N ILE A 666 6.37 11.77 25.34
CA ILE A 666 5.25 12.52 25.95
C ILE A 666 5.11 13.90 25.31
N GLY A 667 3.88 14.29 24.98
CA GLY A 667 3.50 15.58 24.39
C GLY A 667 3.93 15.80 22.92
N ALA A 668 4.05 17.06 22.51
CA ALA A 668 4.75 17.40 21.27
C ALA A 668 5.57 18.69 21.38
N PHE A 669 6.66 18.74 20.61
CA PHE A 669 7.43 19.95 20.34
C PHE A 669 7.07 20.53 18.97
N ALA A 670 6.57 21.77 18.94
CA ALA A 670 6.44 22.51 17.68
C ALA A 670 7.80 23.08 17.28
N THR A 671 8.25 22.78 16.07
CA THR A 671 9.50 23.34 15.53
C THR A 671 9.22 24.48 14.56
N GLY A 672 10.14 25.44 14.54
CA GLY A 672 10.17 26.55 13.59
C GLY A 672 11.62 26.91 13.29
N PRO A 673 11.88 27.89 12.41
CA PRO A 673 13.25 28.29 12.08
C PRO A 673 14.05 28.62 13.34
N GLY A 674 15.05 27.79 13.66
CA GLY A 674 15.94 28.01 14.79
C GLY A 674 15.40 27.59 16.16
N SER A 675 14.26 26.89 16.25
CA SER A 675 13.64 26.59 17.54
C SER A 675 12.73 25.36 17.59
N ALA A 676 12.62 24.77 18.78
CA ALA A 676 11.64 23.76 19.17
C ALA A 676 10.96 24.17 20.49
N THR A 677 9.63 24.29 20.50
CA THR A 677 8.85 24.79 21.64
C THR A 677 7.92 23.73 22.20
N ALA A 678 7.99 23.51 23.52
CA ALA A 678 7.13 22.61 24.27
C ALA A 678 5.66 23.09 24.27
N LEU A 679 4.70 22.22 23.93
CA LEU A 679 3.29 22.60 23.79
C LEU A 679 2.43 22.30 25.02
N ALA A 680 2.73 21.23 25.75
CA ALA A 680 1.93 20.77 26.90
C ALA A 680 2.66 20.94 28.25
N PRO A 681 1.96 20.79 29.39
CA PRO A 681 2.56 20.89 30.72
C PRO A 681 3.70 19.89 30.97
N LEU A 682 3.76 18.81 30.21
CA LEU A 682 4.84 17.82 30.23
C LEU A 682 5.16 17.39 28.81
N GLU A 683 6.41 17.58 28.43
CA GLU A 683 6.98 17.21 27.14
C GLU A 683 8.24 16.39 27.37
N LEU A 684 8.42 15.29 26.64
CA LEU A 684 9.58 14.41 26.70
C LEU A 684 9.91 13.87 25.31
N ALA A 685 11.11 14.20 24.82
CA ALA A 685 11.63 13.67 23.57
C ALA A 685 13.08 13.21 23.75
N THR A 686 13.46 12.13 23.07
CA THR A 686 14.83 11.61 23.06
C THR A 686 15.34 11.42 21.66
N VAL A 687 16.63 11.63 21.47
CA VAL A 687 17.35 11.26 20.27
C VAL A 687 17.49 9.73 20.23
N ASN A 688 17.30 9.15 19.05
CA ASN A 688 17.41 7.73 18.79
C ASN A 688 18.84 7.26 19.04
N GLY A 689 19.07 6.32 19.95
CA GLY A 689 20.42 5.88 20.27
C GLY A 689 20.55 5.43 21.71
N SER A 690 21.72 4.90 22.07
CA SER A 690 21.98 4.50 23.45
C SER A 690 23.45 4.70 23.80
N THR A 691 23.70 5.45 24.87
CA THR A 691 25.05 5.64 25.42
C THR A 691 25.01 5.68 26.94
N ALA A 692 26.11 5.23 27.57
CA ALA A 692 26.27 5.29 29.02
C ALA A 692 26.77 6.66 29.48
N ASN A 693 27.66 7.29 28.71
CA ASN A 693 28.33 8.51 29.09
C ASN A 693 28.18 9.54 27.98
N LEU A 694 27.79 10.75 28.37
CA LEU A 694 27.54 11.84 27.44
C LEU A 694 27.47 13.17 28.21
N THR A 695 27.67 14.27 27.48
CA THR A 695 27.33 15.62 27.93
C THR A 695 26.30 16.23 26.98
N ILE A 696 25.12 16.56 27.51
CA ILE A 696 24.07 17.28 26.79
C ILE A 696 24.26 18.77 26.98
N THR A 697 24.24 19.54 25.90
CA THR A 697 24.18 21.00 25.92
C THR A 697 22.85 21.46 25.35
N ILE A 698 22.15 22.32 26.08
CA ILE A 698 20.87 22.88 25.66
C ILE A 698 20.95 24.40 25.71
N ASN A 699 20.70 25.04 24.57
CA ASN A 699 20.42 26.47 24.51
C ASN A 699 18.90 26.65 24.53
N ALA A 700 18.38 27.41 25.50
CA ALA A 700 16.94 27.55 25.69
C ALA A 700 16.53 28.95 26.15
N THR A 701 15.32 29.33 25.77
CA THR A 701 14.60 30.48 26.28
C THR A 701 13.47 30.00 27.20
N ILE A 702 13.47 30.51 28.42
CA ILE A 702 12.41 30.28 29.40
C ILE A 702 11.79 31.64 29.71
N ALA A 703 10.56 31.87 29.26
CA ALA A 703 9.93 33.18 29.32
C ALA A 703 9.39 33.49 30.71
N ASN A 704 8.62 32.56 31.28
CA ASN A 704 7.79 32.79 32.46
C ASN A 704 8.34 32.10 33.72
N ILE A 705 8.13 32.70 34.88
CA ILE A 705 8.44 32.08 36.17
C ILE A 705 7.62 30.79 36.30
N GLY A 706 8.27 29.72 36.78
CA GLY A 706 7.68 28.39 36.94
C GLY A 706 7.85 27.46 35.74
N GLN A 707 8.20 27.98 34.56
CA GLN A 707 8.57 27.13 33.42
C GLN A 707 9.90 26.41 33.68
N SER A 708 10.00 25.18 33.18
CA SER A 708 11.20 24.34 33.32
C SER A 708 11.56 23.61 32.03
N ILE A 709 12.85 23.43 31.82
CA ILE A 709 13.43 22.59 30.76
C ILE A 709 14.64 21.88 31.33
N GLY A 710 14.89 20.66 30.90
CA GLY A 710 16.03 19.89 31.36
C GLY A 710 16.47 18.81 30.40
N ALA A 711 17.73 18.46 30.54
CA ALA A 711 18.37 17.37 29.83
C ALA A 711 17.92 16.03 30.43
N VAL A 712 17.73 15.04 29.58
CA VAL A 712 17.35 13.67 29.92
C VAL A 712 18.49 12.75 29.50
N ALA A 713 18.96 11.89 30.40
CA ALA A 713 20.03 10.94 30.10
C ALA A 713 19.69 9.54 30.62
N ARG A 714 20.20 8.52 29.92
CA ARG A 714 19.97 7.09 30.21
C ARG A 714 18.50 6.70 30.24
N TYR A 715 17.71 7.35 29.38
CA TYR A 715 16.32 7.03 29.21
C TYR A 715 16.16 5.59 28.69
N SER A 716 15.36 4.79 29.38
CA SER A 716 15.13 3.38 29.03
C SER A 716 13.72 2.90 29.40
N GLY A 717 12.89 3.78 29.94
CA GLY A 717 11.59 3.42 30.46
C GLY A 717 10.47 3.63 29.44
N PRO A 718 9.31 2.99 29.64
CA PRO A 718 8.09 3.46 29.01
C PRO A 718 7.70 4.83 29.57
N ASP A 719 7.21 5.73 28.71
CA ASP A 719 6.64 7.02 29.09
C ASP A 719 7.59 7.87 29.97
N ASP A 720 7.13 8.46 31.09
CA ASP A 720 7.93 9.31 31.99
C ASP A 720 8.68 8.46 33.04
N SER A 721 9.49 7.48 32.63
CA SER A 721 10.21 6.61 33.57
C SER A 721 11.65 6.26 33.18
N ASN A 722 12.44 5.82 34.17
CA ASN A 722 13.82 5.33 34.02
C ASN A 722 14.77 6.31 33.33
N MET A 723 15.11 7.41 34.00
CA MET A 723 16.03 8.42 33.48
C MET A 723 16.73 9.21 34.59
N TYR A 724 17.87 9.81 34.25
CA TYR A 724 18.37 10.99 34.97
C TYR A 724 17.87 12.25 34.29
N HIS A 725 17.52 13.26 35.10
CA HIS A 725 17.00 14.52 34.61
C HIS A 725 17.67 15.70 35.33
N GLY A 726 18.50 16.44 34.60
CA GLY A 726 19.09 17.70 35.05
C GLY A 726 18.26 18.87 34.51
N ARG A 727 17.52 19.56 35.36
CA ARG A 727 16.58 20.61 34.94
C ARG A 727 16.85 21.97 35.56
N ILE A 728 16.46 23.00 34.81
CA ILE A 728 16.41 24.38 35.27
C ILE A 728 14.96 24.86 35.34
N ILE A 729 14.63 25.63 36.38
CA ILE A 729 13.29 26.20 36.60
C ILE A 729 13.43 27.71 36.75
N LYS A 730 12.69 28.49 35.97
CA LYS A 730 12.76 29.95 36.08
C LYS A 730 12.12 30.45 37.38
N THR A 731 12.88 31.19 38.18
CA THR A 731 12.43 31.72 39.48
C THR A 731 12.48 33.24 39.57
N GLY A 732 13.19 33.91 38.66
CA GLY A 732 13.24 35.37 38.57
C GLY A 732 13.53 35.84 37.13
N ALA A 733 13.84 37.13 36.98
CA ALA A 733 14.08 37.72 35.64
C ALA A 733 15.26 37.05 34.91
N THR A 734 16.37 36.83 35.62
CA THR A 734 17.61 36.21 35.12
C THR A 734 18.07 35.05 35.99
N THR A 735 17.24 34.57 36.92
CA THR A 735 17.60 33.53 37.88
C THR A 735 16.77 32.28 37.72
N VAL A 736 17.43 31.13 37.92
CA VAL A 736 16.85 29.79 37.88
C VAL A 736 17.18 28.99 39.13
N THR A 737 16.39 27.95 39.38
CA THR A 737 16.75 26.84 40.27
C THR A 737 17.30 25.70 39.44
N LEU A 738 18.40 25.11 39.88
CA LEU A 738 18.98 23.90 39.31
C LEU A 738 18.52 22.69 40.11
N GLU A 739 18.15 21.60 39.45
CA GLU A 739 17.82 20.35 40.12
C GLU A 739 18.31 19.14 39.34
N ILE A 740 18.84 18.15 40.04
CA ILE A 740 19.17 16.83 39.49
C ILE A 740 18.21 15.82 40.10
N TRP A 741 17.54 15.07 39.23
CA TRP A 741 16.59 14.05 39.59
C TRP A 741 16.96 12.69 39.01
N LYS A 742 16.59 11.64 39.74
CA LYS A 742 16.52 10.27 39.25
C LYS A 742 15.07 9.83 39.21
N ASN A 743 14.68 9.20 38.12
CA ASN A 743 13.43 8.47 38.01
C ASN A 743 13.74 6.99 37.78
N LEU A 744 13.28 6.11 38.67
CA LEU A 744 13.38 4.66 38.52
C LEU A 744 12.00 4.04 38.68
N GLY A 745 11.50 3.40 37.62
CA GLY A 745 10.16 2.78 37.59
C GLY A 745 9.01 3.78 37.81
N GLY A 746 9.21 5.06 37.45
CA GLY A 746 8.23 6.14 37.66
C GLY A 746 8.37 6.86 39.02
N VAL A 747 9.27 6.39 39.90
CA VAL A 747 9.51 7.02 41.21
C VAL A 747 10.59 8.09 41.08
N TRP A 748 10.20 9.34 41.29
CA TRP A 748 11.09 10.51 41.24
C TRP A 748 11.80 10.75 42.58
N SER A 749 13.12 10.80 42.55
CA SER A 749 13.99 11.13 43.69
C SER A 749 14.86 12.33 43.34
N MET A 750 14.76 13.39 44.14
CA MET A 750 15.65 14.55 44.00
C MET A 750 17.01 14.20 44.59
N LEU A 751 18.05 14.37 43.79
CA LEU A 751 19.42 14.05 44.19
C LEU A 751 20.17 15.30 44.65
N ALA A 752 19.99 16.42 43.94
CA ALA A 752 20.63 17.69 44.27
C ALA A 752 19.77 18.88 43.82
N SER A 753 19.90 20.02 44.50
CA SER A 753 19.21 21.27 44.14
C SER A 753 20.04 22.49 44.54
N GLN A 754 19.95 23.57 43.75
CA GLN A 754 20.57 24.86 44.05
C GLN A 754 19.69 26.02 43.55
N LEU A 755 19.44 27.00 44.42
CA LEU A 755 18.58 28.16 44.17
C LEU A 755 19.38 29.38 43.71
N GLY A 756 18.73 30.29 42.96
CA GLY A 756 19.24 31.63 42.70
C GLY A 756 20.42 31.71 41.73
N VAL A 757 20.55 30.72 40.84
CA VAL A 757 21.63 30.67 39.85
C VAL A 757 21.31 31.61 38.69
N THR A 758 22.29 32.41 38.26
CA THR A 758 22.12 33.27 37.07
C THR A 758 22.09 32.40 35.82
N TYR A 759 21.20 32.70 34.87
CA TYR A 759 21.05 31.97 33.61
C TYR A 759 21.14 32.92 32.43
N THR A 760 22.11 32.68 31.54
CA THR A 760 22.31 33.49 30.32
C THR A 760 21.82 32.83 29.03
N GLY A 761 21.22 31.64 29.09
CA GLY A 761 20.57 30.98 27.94
C GLY A 761 21.13 29.61 27.57
N SER A 762 22.16 29.10 28.26
CA SER A 762 22.76 27.79 28.01
C SER A 762 22.99 27.00 29.29
N PHE A 763 22.86 25.67 29.22
CA PHE A 763 23.26 24.77 30.31
C PHE A 763 23.75 23.42 29.77
N ASN A 764 24.53 22.72 30.59
CA ASN A 764 25.06 21.40 30.30
C ASN A 764 24.62 20.38 31.36
N PHE A 765 24.32 19.16 30.94
CA PHE A 765 24.15 18.03 31.84
C PHE A 765 25.06 16.88 31.42
N SER A 766 26.05 16.58 32.26
CA SER A 766 27.02 15.52 32.02
C SER A 766 26.73 14.33 32.91
N VAL A 767 26.74 13.14 32.31
CA VAL A 767 26.61 11.86 33.00
C VAL A 767 27.82 11.01 32.67
N SER A 768 28.59 10.65 33.70
CA SER A 768 29.74 9.76 33.59
C SER A 768 29.67 8.70 34.68
N SER A 769 29.49 7.44 34.29
CA SER A 769 29.27 6.31 35.22
C SER A 769 28.11 6.59 36.21
N ASN A 770 28.35 7.04 37.42
CA ASN A 770 27.29 7.40 38.37
C ASN A 770 27.41 8.84 38.88
N THR A 771 28.27 9.64 38.26
CA THR A 771 28.46 11.05 38.55
C THR A 771 27.68 11.91 37.57
N LEU A 772 26.96 12.90 38.10
CA LEU A 772 26.03 13.78 37.41
C LEU A 772 26.48 15.22 37.66
N HIS A 773 26.62 16.03 36.60
CA HIS A 773 26.92 17.46 36.70
C HIS A 773 25.89 18.25 35.91
N LEU A 774 25.18 19.17 36.57
CA LEU A 774 24.33 20.16 35.93
C LEU A 774 25.02 21.53 36.02
N ILE A 775 25.57 21.97 34.89
CA ILE A 775 26.40 23.18 34.80
C ILE A 775 25.61 24.28 34.11
N VAL A 776 25.44 25.41 34.79
CA VAL A 776 24.79 26.62 34.27
C VAL A 776 25.70 27.81 34.47
N ASP A 777 26.14 28.41 33.36
CA ASP A 777 27.14 29.46 33.35
C ASP A 777 28.40 29.04 34.17
N ALA A 778 28.69 29.74 35.27
CA ALA A 778 29.84 29.44 36.16
C ALA A 778 29.51 28.50 37.33
N THR A 779 28.26 28.01 37.43
CA THR A 779 27.80 27.17 38.54
C THR A 779 27.74 25.70 38.13
N ASP A 780 28.35 24.81 38.92
CA ASP A 780 28.29 23.36 38.74
C ASP A 780 27.57 22.70 39.92
N LEU A 781 26.39 22.16 39.68
CA LEU A 781 25.67 21.31 40.63
C LEU A 781 26.06 19.85 40.37
N ALA A 782 26.94 19.30 41.21
CA ALA A 782 27.44 17.94 41.08
C ALA A 782 26.81 16.97 42.09
N PHE A 783 26.57 15.71 41.67
CA PHE A 783 26.10 14.64 42.54
C PHE A 783 26.63 13.27 42.08
N THR A 784 26.90 12.37 43.02
CA THR A 784 27.28 10.97 42.70
C THR A 784 26.23 10.02 43.27
N ASP A 785 25.53 9.30 42.38
CA ASP A 785 24.50 8.34 42.77
C ASP A 785 25.10 7.00 43.19
N ILE A 786 25.10 6.76 44.49
CA ILE A 786 25.63 5.52 45.10
C ILE A 786 24.52 4.55 45.52
N SER A 787 23.26 5.00 45.51
CA SER A 787 22.11 4.27 46.05
C SER A 787 21.19 3.85 44.92
N SER A 788 21.62 2.86 44.12
CA SER A 788 20.99 2.34 42.89
C SER A 788 21.11 3.25 41.65
N PRO A 789 22.31 3.37 41.07
CA PRO A 789 22.48 4.11 39.83
C PRO A 789 21.79 3.43 38.65
N ILE A 790 21.24 4.21 37.73
CA ILE A 790 20.78 3.71 36.42
C ILE A 790 22.03 3.37 35.60
N ALA A 791 22.57 2.17 35.73
CA ALA A 791 23.88 1.80 35.15
C ALA A 791 23.84 1.46 33.65
N ALA A 792 22.68 1.06 33.14
CA ALA A 792 22.53 0.70 31.74
C ALA A 792 22.65 1.93 30.83
N PRO A 793 23.30 1.80 29.65
CA PRO A 793 23.17 2.79 28.57
C PRO A 793 21.70 3.04 28.22
N GLY A 794 21.37 4.26 27.83
CA GLY A 794 20.02 4.60 27.36
C GLY A 794 20.02 5.80 26.43
N ALA A 795 18.85 6.15 25.93
CA ALA A 795 18.64 7.32 25.09
C ALA A 795 18.85 8.62 25.88
N TRP A 796 19.00 9.72 25.17
CA TRP A 796 19.20 11.05 25.74
C TRP A 796 18.33 12.07 25.03
N GLY A 797 18.02 13.18 25.68
CA GLY A 797 17.03 14.10 25.14
C GLY A 797 16.70 15.27 26.04
N VAL A 798 15.45 15.72 25.92
CA VAL A 798 14.92 16.90 26.62
C VAL A 798 13.57 16.59 27.25
N ARG A 799 13.34 17.15 28.44
CA ARG A 799 12.03 17.17 29.10
C ARG A 799 11.70 18.59 29.50
N ALA A 800 10.49 19.04 29.20
CA ALA A 800 10.14 20.45 29.20
C ALA A 800 8.68 20.71 29.60
N THR A 801 8.37 21.95 29.98
CA THR A 801 7.01 22.43 30.24
C THR A 801 6.57 23.44 29.18
N ALA A 802 5.26 23.57 28.98
CA ALA A 802 4.63 24.45 28.00
C ALA A 802 5.27 25.84 27.88
N GLY A 803 5.56 26.24 26.64
CA GLY A 803 6.10 27.54 26.27
C GLY A 803 7.59 27.75 26.58
N THR A 804 8.32 26.69 26.93
CA THR A 804 9.80 26.72 26.89
C THR A 804 10.28 26.41 25.47
N THR A 805 11.31 27.11 25.04
CA THR A 805 11.81 27.03 23.65
C THR A 805 13.29 26.69 23.66
N MET A 806 13.65 25.57 23.05
CA MET A 806 15.03 25.18 22.79
C MET A 806 15.46 25.73 21.44
N THR A 807 16.62 26.39 21.37
CA THR A 807 17.18 26.94 20.12
C THR A 807 18.30 26.08 19.56
N SER A 808 18.91 25.24 20.39
CA SER A 808 19.81 24.18 19.92
C SER A 808 19.98 23.06 20.93
N PHE A 809 20.33 21.88 20.43
CA PHE A 809 20.62 20.69 21.21
C PHE A 809 21.89 20.01 20.72
N SER A 810 22.77 19.57 21.61
CA SER A 810 23.91 18.72 21.23
C SER A 810 24.26 17.72 22.32
N ALA A 811 24.82 16.58 21.93
CA ALA A 811 25.37 15.58 22.83
C ALA A 811 26.76 15.15 22.34
N ASN A 812 27.72 15.02 23.26
CA ASN A 812 29.09 14.54 23.00
C ASN A 812 29.55 13.51 24.02
#